data_AF-A0A3L7RVX4-F1
#
_entry.id   AF-A0A3L7RVX4-F1
#
_cell.length_a   1.000
_cell.length_b   1.000
_cell.length_c   1.000
_cell.angle_alpha   90.00
_cell.angle_beta   90.00
_cell.angle_gamma   90.00
#
_symmetry.space_group_name_H-M   'P 1'
#
loop_
_entity.id
_entity.type
_entity.pdbx_description
1 polymer ?
#
loop_
_entity_poly.entity_id
_entity_poly.type
_entity_poly.pdbx_seq_one_letter_code
_entity_poly.pdbx_strand_id
1 'polypeptide(L)'
;MSNTPHPSWVDTLDKKLISVFPGRVVRKDLVQRLKVGFSIPVYVLEYLLGKYCSTTDETQIDSGVANVKDLIKERIVRSDQSELIKARLQQRRSLKLIDMVTVTFDEKDQGGKYWAKFATSGLDKVHIDEQTVHRFERTLTGGVWSNLEIAFDETIVHGGVTRPFVLKRMQPIQIASAEFDEYVAARREFTRDEWVDVLMRTMGYEPSSPQFTWRRKLFYLLRLVPMVERNYNLIELGPKETGKSFVFREISPYANLLSGGQGSVTDLFGWKNRKDKPGLVVRYDVVAFDEVAGPNFKSANDKDMYKGYMEQGSFSRGDDKGTISAEAGIVFNGNTHGDVDVIVRTSHLFQPLPESIRDDDAFHDRWHAYLPGWEMAKLTPDLFTRHLGFIADYIAEIFHNQLRPLNYTDAYAKHFVFGPNLGHRDRKAVMRTVSGLIKLIHPDGDCSKEEMAEYLAFALEMRRRVKEQMCKINPSEFTTADLTFLDKETGTVYSVSCEESRQSYSYPSSDDTSSVREKSPKVVNEHFQGYDLQTSLDGGGMAEAFMAKRRSTGETVFLKRARINGQHRLALEREMTVYEKLSQSNSDAVLQFIEEVRDDNYHGFVTQFAEGGDLASYVRERGVLPVDEVQRIGMRIASAIKEFHSLDVIHRDLKPQNVLRRNGEWYLVDFGISKNRSRPITQKTYQGYASHGYSAPEQFDGVEAKPSADVYAFGKLMVFMLTGNTDVDLVAFPTWRQLILRCTSQQPDERPSIDRVLNDLIAIPT
;
A
#
# COMPACT_ATOMS: atom_id res chain seq x y z
N MET A 1 -12.03 -41.06 -33.93
CA MET A 1 -12.85 -40.59 -32.79
C MET A 1 -12.77 -41.64 -31.69
N SER A 2 -11.78 -41.56 -30.81
CA SER A 2 -11.67 -42.40 -29.61
C SER A 2 -11.89 -41.51 -28.40
N ASN A 3 -13.13 -41.52 -27.91
CA ASN A 3 -13.56 -40.79 -26.72
C ASN A 3 -13.11 -41.58 -25.50
N THR A 4 -11.83 -41.47 -25.11
CA THR A 4 -11.38 -41.91 -23.79
C THR A 4 -12.01 -40.98 -22.75
N PRO A 5 -12.79 -41.49 -21.77
CA PRO A 5 -13.34 -40.64 -20.73
C PRO A 5 -12.18 -40.03 -19.95
N HIS A 6 -12.11 -38.70 -19.91
CA HIS A 6 -11.15 -38.01 -19.06
C HIS A 6 -11.41 -38.42 -17.59
N PRO A 7 -10.35 -38.62 -16.79
CA PRO A 7 -10.50 -38.88 -15.36
C PRO A 7 -11.27 -37.74 -14.69
N SER A 8 -12.07 -38.06 -13.68
CA SER A 8 -13.10 -37.18 -13.10
C SER A 8 -12.60 -35.86 -12.48
N TRP A 9 -11.29 -35.71 -12.29
CA TRP A 9 -10.68 -34.51 -11.70
C TRP A 9 -10.04 -33.58 -12.73
N VAL A 10 -9.86 -33.98 -13.99
CA VAL A 10 -9.15 -33.16 -15.00
C VAL A 10 -10.13 -32.21 -15.68
N ASP A 11 -9.89 -30.91 -15.56
CA ASP A 11 -10.71 -29.88 -16.20
C ASP A 11 -10.06 -29.25 -17.45
N THR A 12 -10.71 -28.22 -18.01
CA THR A 12 -10.21 -27.51 -19.20
C THR A 12 -8.89 -26.80 -18.94
N LEU A 13 -8.70 -26.23 -17.75
CA LEU A 13 -7.49 -25.48 -17.39
C LEU A 13 -6.31 -26.43 -17.18
N ASP A 14 -6.53 -27.62 -16.61
CA ASP A 14 -5.51 -28.67 -16.47
C ASP A 14 -4.98 -29.12 -17.83
N LYS A 15 -5.87 -29.37 -18.80
CA LYS A 15 -5.48 -29.78 -20.16
C LYS A 15 -4.60 -28.71 -20.83
N LYS A 16 -4.99 -27.45 -20.67
CA LYS A 16 -4.26 -26.30 -21.20
C LYS A 16 -2.89 -26.16 -20.54
N LEU A 17 -2.81 -26.28 -19.22
CA LEU A 17 -1.56 -26.24 -18.47
C LEU A 17 -0.59 -27.35 -18.89
N ILE A 18 -1.06 -28.60 -19.05
CA ILE A 18 -0.20 -29.71 -19.49
C ILE A 18 0.33 -29.46 -20.90
N SER A 19 -0.52 -28.96 -21.80
CA SER A 19 -0.14 -28.69 -23.19
C SER A 19 0.87 -27.56 -23.32
N VAL A 20 0.68 -26.48 -22.58
CA VAL A 20 1.48 -25.25 -22.72
C VAL A 20 2.74 -25.29 -21.82
N PHE A 21 2.67 -25.94 -20.66
CA PHE A 21 3.76 -26.03 -19.68
C PHE A 21 4.13 -27.49 -19.37
N PRO A 22 4.55 -28.29 -20.37
CA PRO A 22 4.87 -29.69 -20.17
C PRO A 22 6.03 -29.87 -19.18
N GLY A 23 5.83 -30.73 -18.18
CA GLY A 23 6.84 -31.01 -17.14
C GLY A 23 7.09 -29.88 -16.14
N ARG A 24 6.33 -28.78 -16.20
CA ARG A 24 6.47 -27.61 -15.32
C ARG A 24 5.31 -27.46 -14.32
N VAL A 25 4.31 -28.34 -14.39
CA VAL A 25 3.11 -28.36 -13.55
C VAL A 25 2.97 -29.68 -12.79
N VAL A 26 2.33 -29.64 -11.63
CA VAL A 26 2.10 -30.79 -10.76
C VAL A 26 0.76 -30.68 -10.05
N ARG A 27 0.16 -31.84 -9.74
CA ARG A 27 -1.10 -31.91 -8.99
C ARG A 27 -0.85 -31.63 -7.51
N LYS A 28 -1.48 -30.57 -6.99
CA LYS A 28 -1.08 -29.94 -5.71
C LYS A 28 -1.53 -30.70 -4.46
N ASP A 29 -2.64 -31.43 -4.52
CA ASP A 29 -3.13 -32.27 -3.42
C ASP A 29 -2.18 -33.43 -3.08
N LEU A 30 -1.44 -33.94 -4.07
CA LEU A 30 -0.48 -35.03 -3.88
C LEU A 30 0.64 -34.69 -2.90
N VAL A 31 1.03 -33.42 -2.82
CA VAL A 31 2.05 -32.95 -1.87
C VAL A 31 1.60 -33.18 -0.42
N GLN A 32 0.33 -32.87 -0.12
CA GLN A 32 -0.22 -33.04 1.22
C GLN A 32 -0.29 -34.51 1.63
N ARG A 33 -0.56 -35.43 0.69
CA ARG A 33 -0.53 -36.89 0.91
C ARG A 33 0.87 -37.41 1.28
N LEU A 34 1.94 -36.70 0.90
CA LEU A 34 3.34 -37.11 1.12
C LEU A 34 4.02 -36.42 2.30
N LYS A 35 3.59 -35.21 2.66
CA LYS A 35 4.24 -34.37 3.68
C LYS A 35 4.20 -34.99 5.09
N VAL A 36 3.31 -35.95 5.34
CA VAL A 36 3.15 -36.60 6.65
C VAL A 36 4.40 -37.42 7.00
N GLY A 37 5.20 -36.94 7.96
CA GLY A 37 6.30 -37.69 8.58
C GLY A 37 7.72 -37.32 8.14
N PHE A 38 7.90 -36.35 7.24
CA PHE A 38 9.23 -35.94 6.76
C PHE A 38 9.41 -34.41 6.77
N SER A 39 10.60 -33.95 7.17
CA SER A 39 10.98 -32.52 7.17
C SER A 39 11.55 -32.09 5.82
N ILE A 40 10.78 -32.28 4.75
CA ILE A 40 11.21 -31.99 3.37
C ILE A 40 10.48 -30.74 2.89
N PRO A 41 11.18 -29.78 2.24
CA PRO A 41 10.51 -28.64 1.63
C PRO A 41 9.56 -29.06 0.50
N VAL A 42 8.45 -28.33 0.35
CA VAL A 42 7.42 -28.70 -0.63
C VAL A 42 7.90 -28.69 -2.07
N TYR A 43 8.76 -27.75 -2.46
CA TYR A 43 9.33 -27.74 -3.82
C TYR A 43 10.11 -29.03 -4.16
N VAL A 44 10.74 -29.68 -3.18
CA VAL A 44 11.42 -30.96 -3.39
C VAL A 44 10.40 -32.07 -3.66
N LEU A 45 9.32 -32.10 -2.90
CA LEU A 45 8.22 -33.06 -3.11
C LEU A 45 7.56 -32.84 -4.47
N GLU A 46 7.30 -31.59 -4.84
CA GLU A 46 6.72 -31.23 -6.13
C GLU A 46 7.61 -31.59 -7.31
N TYR A 47 8.94 -31.42 -7.20
CA TYR A 47 9.88 -31.90 -8.22
C TYR A 47 9.82 -33.42 -8.39
N LEU A 48 9.84 -34.17 -7.27
CA LEU A 48 9.75 -35.63 -7.33
C LEU A 48 8.42 -36.09 -7.92
N LEU A 49 7.31 -35.49 -7.48
CA LEU A 49 5.99 -35.75 -8.03
C LEU A 49 5.92 -35.37 -9.51
N GLY A 50 6.45 -34.23 -9.92
CA GLY A 50 6.52 -33.80 -11.32
C GLY A 50 7.29 -34.78 -12.20
N LYS A 51 8.28 -35.49 -11.66
CA LYS A 51 9.03 -36.51 -12.40
C LYS A 51 8.27 -37.84 -12.57
N TYR A 52 7.52 -38.28 -11.57
CA TYR A 52 6.88 -39.60 -11.55
C TYR A 52 5.36 -39.58 -11.76
N CYS A 53 4.74 -38.39 -11.70
CA CYS A 53 3.29 -38.18 -11.76
C CYS A 53 2.89 -37.13 -12.82
N SER A 54 3.68 -36.95 -13.88
CA SER A 54 3.43 -35.97 -14.97
C SER A 54 2.34 -36.40 -15.96
N THR A 55 1.35 -37.16 -15.52
CA THR A 55 0.31 -37.77 -16.35
C THR A 55 -1.06 -37.48 -15.76
N THR A 56 -2.10 -37.53 -16.58
CA THR A 56 -3.50 -37.40 -16.13
C THR A 56 -4.11 -38.72 -15.71
N ASP A 57 -3.45 -39.85 -15.99
CA ASP A 57 -3.95 -41.19 -15.66
C ASP A 57 -3.79 -41.48 -14.17
N GLU A 58 -4.92 -41.63 -13.46
CA GLU A 58 -4.96 -41.85 -12.00
C GLU A 58 -4.14 -43.08 -11.57
N THR A 59 -4.15 -44.16 -12.37
CA THR A 59 -3.43 -45.39 -12.04
C THR A 59 -1.91 -45.20 -12.11
N GLN A 60 -1.45 -44.44 -13.10
CA GLN A 60 -0.04 -44.08 -13.23
C GLN A 60 0.37 -43.07 -12.17
N ILE A 61 -0.51 -42.13 -11.79
CA ILE A 61 -0.29 -41.21 -10.67
C ILE A 61 -0.11 -41.99 -9.37
N ASP A 62 -0.99 -42.93 -9.04
CA ASP A 62 -0.88 -43.70 -7.80
C ASP A 62 0.38 -44.56 -7.76
N SER A 63 0.77 -45.16 -8.89
CA SER A 63 2.06 -45.85 -9.03
C SER A 63 3.24 -44.88 -8.84
N GLY A 64 3.17 -43.70 -9.45
CA GLY A 64 4.16 -42.64 -9.30
C GLY A 64 4.31 -42.17 -7.85
N VAL A 65 3.20 -41.96 -7.15
CA VAL A 65 3.17 -41.59 -5.73
C VAL A 65 3.79 -42.69 -4.86
N ALA A 66 3.53 -43.97 -5.15
CA ALA A 66 4.18 -45.08 -4.46
C ALA A 66 5.71 -45.07 -4.65
N ASN A 67 6.17 -44.89 -5.89
CA ASN A 67 7.60 -44.77 -6.20
C ASN A 67 8.25 -43.59 -5.48
N VAL A 68 7.56 -42.45 -5.37
CA VAL A 68 8.06 -41.29 -4.62
C VAL A 68 8.14 -41.60 -3.13
N LYS A 69 7.16 -42.28 -2.54
CA LYS A 69 7.20 -42.70 -1.12
C LYS A 69 8.39 -43.60 -0.83
N ASP A 70 8.67 -44.57 -1.70
CA ASP A 70 9.81 -45.48 -1.55
C ASP A 70 11.13 -44.71 -1.68
N LEU A 71 11.24 -43.81 -2.66
CA LEU A 71 12.41 -42.96 -2.83
C LEU A 71 12.68 -42.06 -1.61
N ILE A 72 11.63 -41.46 -1.05
CA ILE A 72 11.71 -40.65 0.18
C ILE A 72 12.21 -41.52 1.33
N LYS A 73 11.60 -42.69 1.56
CA LYS A 73 11.97 -43.61 2.64
C LYS A 73 13.41 -44.11 2.54
N GLU A 74 13.90 -44.34 1.33
CA GLU A 74 15.25 -44.86 1.09
C GLU A 74 16.34 -43.79 1.14
N ARG A 75 16.07 -42.60 0.60
CA ARG A 75 17.11 -41.59 0.30
C ARG A 75 17.05 -40.37 1.20
N ILE A 76 15.91 -40.06 1.80
CA ILE A 76 15.79 -38.86 2.64
C ILE A 76 16.23 -39.19 4.05
N VAL A 77 17.22 -38.43 4.49
CA VAL A 77 17.80 -38.55 5.82
C VAL A 77 16.90 -37.85 6.81
N ARG A 78 16.77 -38.40 8.02
CA ARG A 78 16.17 -37.70 9.15
C ARG A 78 17.27 -37.07 10.00
N SER A 79 17.03 -35.87 10.53
CA SER A 79 18.04 -35.11 11.29
C SER A 79 18.59 -35.86 12.52
N ASP A 80 17.80 -36.77 13.11
CA ASP A 80 18.19 -37.62 14.23
C ASP A 80 19.09 -38.81 13.85
N GLN A 81 19.30 -39.06 12.55
CA GLN A 81 20.04 -40.22 12.03
C GLN A 81 21.46 -39.89 11.53
N SER A 82 22.00 -38.73 11.90
CA SER A 82 23.32 -38.26 11.41
C SER A 82 24.44 -39.29 11.63
N GLU A 83 24.57 -39.86 12.84
CA GLU A 83 25.58 -40.88 13.13
C GLU A 83 25.31 -42.22 12.43
N LEU A 84 24.03 -42.58 12.25
CA LEU A 84 23.65 -43.77 11.51
C LEU A 84 24.05 -43.68 10.04
N ILE A 85 23.97 -42.50 9.43
CA ILE A 85 24.44 -42.26 8.06
C ILE A 85 25.95 -42.41 7.96
N LYS A 86 26.71 -41.86 8.91
CA LYS A 86 28.17 -42.03 8.96
C LYS A 86 28.57 -43.51 9.07
N ALA A 87 27.93 -44.25 9.97
CA ALA A 87 28.16 -45.69 10.12
C ALA A 87 27.81 -46.48 8.84
N ARG A 88 26.69 -46.16 8.19
CA ARG A 88 26.29 -46.80 6.92
C ARG A 88 27.26 -46.47 5.78
N LEU A 89 27.77 -45.24 5.71
CA LEU A 89 28.78 -44.83 4.73
C LEU A 89 30.09 -45.60 4.93
N GLN A 90 30.53 -45.75 6.18
CA GLN A 90 31.72 -46.56 6.49
C GLN A 90 31.54 -48.02 6.08
N GLN A 91 30.38 -48.63 6.35
CA GLN A 91 30.10 -50.04 6.02
C GLN A 91 29.92 -50.28 4.52
N ARG A 92 29.11 -49.45 3.85
CA ARG A 92 28.73 -49.66 2.45
C ARG A 92 29.67 -48.99 1.46
N ARG A 93 30.61 -48.16 1.95
CA ARG A 93 31.56 -47.33 1.19
C ARG A 93 30.95 -46.28 0.26
N SER A 94 29.68 -46.42 -0.16
CA SER A 94 28.92 -45.42 -0.89
C SER A 94 27.45 -45.42 -0.45
N LEU A 95 26.82 -44.25 -0.43
CA LEU A 95 25.38 -44.08 -0.22
C LEU A 95 24.82 -43.02 -1.17
N LYS A 96 23.56 -43.24 -1.56
CA LYS A 96 22.75 -42.24 -2.25
C LYS A 96 21.76 -41.64 -1.27
N LEU A 97 21.70 -40.31 -1.22
CA LEU A 97 20.79 -39.59 -0.34
C LEU A 97 20.30 -38.29 -0.97
N ILE A 98 19.22 -37.73 -0.42
CA ILE A 98 18.69 -36.42 -0.78
C ILE A 98 18.91 -35.49 0.42
N ASP A 99 19.65 -34.41 0.20
CA ASP A 99 20.00 -33.44 1.26
C ASP A 99 20.24 -32.06 0.65
N MET A 100 20.20 -31.04 1.51
CA MET A 100 20.57 -29.67 1.18
C MET A 100 22.10 -29.52 1.25
N VAL A 101 22.72 -29.15 0.13
CA VAL A 101 24.16 -28.90 0.04
C VAL A 101 24.45 -27.41 0.15
N THR A 102 25.25 -27.01 1.13
CA THR A 102 25.91 -25.69 1.15
C THR A 102 27.41 -25.86 1.00
N VAL A 103 28.07 -24.91 0.35
CA VAL A 103 29.51 -24.92 0.14
C VAL A 103 30.09 -23.64 0.73
N THR A 104 31.22 -23.78 1.41
CA THR A 104 32.00 -22.65 1.93
C THR A 104 33.41 -22.70 1.36
N PHE A 105 33.94 -21.55 0.93
CA PHE A 105 35.34 -21.41 0.58
C PHE A 105 36.15 -21.06 1.83
N ASP A 106 37.07 -21.94 2.23
CA ASP A 106 38.00 -21.72 3.33
C ASP A 106 39.34 -21.24 2.78
N GLU A 107 39.56 -19.93 2.81
CA GLU A 107 40.78 -19.24 2.37
C GLU A 107 42.03 -19.62 3.19
N LYS A 108 41.84 -20.13 4.41
CA LYS A 108 42.94 -20.51 5.32
C LYS A 108 43.41 -21.94 5.08
N ASP A 109 42.65 -22.71 4.33
CA ASP A 109 42.93 -24.12 4.09
C ASP A 109 43.77 -24.31 2.83
N GLN A 110 45.09 -24.49 3.02
CA GLN A 110 46.07 -24.83 1.97
C GLN A 110 46.00 -23.96 0.69
N GLY A 111 45.75 -22.65 0.84
CA GLY A 111 45.67 -21.71 -0.30
C GLY A 111 44.27 -21.51 -0.88
N GLY A 112 43.24 -22.08 -0.23
CA GLY A 112 41.83 -21.93 -0.61
C GLY A 112 41.21 -23.26 -0.97
N LYS A 113 40.19 -23.69 -0.23
CA LYS A 113 39.49 -24.95 -0.50
C LYS A 113 37.98 -24.82 -0.31
N TYR A 114 37.22 -25.45 -1.20
CA TYR A 114 35.78 -25.60 -1.05
C TYR A 114 35.45 -26.81 -0.15
N TRP A 115 34.61 -26.57 0.85
CA TRP A 115 34.06 -27.60 1.72
C TRP A 115 32.54 -27.62 1.59
N ALA A 116 31.99 -28.80 1.30
CA ALA A 116 30.55 -29.02 1.32
C ALA A 116 30.08 -29.40 2.72
N LYS A 117 28.88 -28.94 3.07
CA LYS A 117 28.15 -29.26 4.28
C LYS A 117 26.73 -29.65 3.91
N PHE A 118 26.25 -30.74 4.51
CA PHE A 118 24.90 -31.26 4.28
C PHE A 118 24.03 -31.04 5.50
N ALA A 119 22.85 -30.46 5.30
CA ALA A 119 22.04 -29.94 6.40
C ALA A 119 21.40 -31.05 7.25
N THR A 120 20.78 -32.04 6.62
CA THR A 120 19.96 -33.05 7.31
C THR A 120 20.78 -34.24 7.79
N SER A 121 21.76 -34.69 7.01
CA SER A 121 22.69 -35.75 7.41
C SER A 121 23.76 -35.29 8.39
N GLY A 122 23.91 -33.98 8.59
CA GLY A 122 24.90 -33.41 9.49
C GLY A 122 26.35 -33.67 9.07
N LEU A 123 26.57 -34.05 7.80
CA LEU A 123 27.92 -34.22 7.26
C LEU A 123 28.56 -32.84 7.05
N ASP A 124 29.78 -32.70 7.53
CA ASP A 124 30.54 -31.45 7.51
C ASP A 124 31.96 -31.72 7.01
N LYS A 125 32.56 -30.71 6.37
CA LYS A 125 33.84 -30.84 5.65
C LYS A 125 33.86 -32.02 4.69
N VAL A 126 32.83 -32.11 3.84
CA VAL A 126 32.75 -33.08 2.75
C VAL A 126 33.57 -32.56 1.57
N HIS A 127 34.42 -33.42 1.02
CA HIS A 127 35.21 -33.07 -0.17
C HIS A 127 34.29 -32.87 -1.38
N ILE A 128 34.42 -31.72 -2.03
CA ILE A 128 33.74 -31.35 -3.28
C ILE A 128 34.76 -30.77 -4.25
N ASP A 129 34.64 -31.09 -5.53
CA ASP A 129 35.52 -30.55 -6.56
C ASP A 129 35.06 -29.17 -7.03
N GLU A 130 36.01 -28.36 -7.50
CA GLU A 130 35.77 -26.98 -7.96
C GLU A 130 34.80 -26.93 -9.15
N GLN A 131 34.88 -27.88 -10.07
CA GLN A 131 34.01 -27.89 -11.26
C GLN A 131 32.54 -28.04 -10.87
N THR A 132 32.24 -28.90 -9.89
CA THR A 132 30.89 -29.04 -9.34
C THR A 132 30.41 -27.74 -8.69
N VAL A 133 31.28 -27.04 -7.95
CA VAL A 133 30.94 -25.76 -7.31
C VAL A 133 30.65 -24.69 -8.36
N HIS A 134 31.53 -24.52 -9.35
CA HIS A 134 31.34 -23.55 -10.44
C HIS A 134 30.12 -23.86 -11.31
N ARG A 135 29.80 -25.15 -11.48
CA ARG A 135 28.58 -25.55 -12.20
C ARG A 135 27.31 -25.22 -11.41
N PHE A 136 27.37 -25.26 -10.08
CA PHE A 136 26.22 -25.09 -9.20
C PHE A 136 26.49 -24.00 -8.15
N GLU A 137 26.71 -22.77 -8.60
CA GLU A 137 27.14 -21.64 -7.77
C GLU A 137 26.17 -21.32 -6.62
N ARG A 138 24.87 -21.66 -6.75
CA ARG A 138 23.85 -21.50 -5.70
C ARG A 138 24.21 -22.25 -4.40
N THR A 139 25.10 -23.24 -4.46
CA THR A 139 25.65 -23.89 -3.27
C THR A 139 26.44 -22.94 -2.37
N LEU A 140 27.00 -21.85 -2.91
CA LEU A 140 27.80 -20.86 -2.17
C LEU A 140 26.96 -19.78 -1.46
N THR A 141 25.67 -19.63 -1.78
CA THR A 141 24.84 -18.53 -1.26
C THR A 141 23.77 -19.02 -0.27
N GLY A 142 22.89 -19.91 -0.72
CA GLY A 142 21.73 -20.41 0.02
C GLY A 142 21.71 -21.92 0.21
N GLY A 143 22.50 -22.63 -0.59
CA GLY A 143 22.46 -24.09 -0.69
C GLY A 143 21.43 -24.60 -1.69
N VAL A 144 21.60 -25.86 -2.09
CA VAL A 144 20.76 -26.52 -3.11
C VAL A 144 20.40 -27.94 -2.66
N TRP A 145 19.10 -28.24 -2.62
CA TRP A 145 18.65 -29.63 -2.42
C TRP A 145 19.03 -30.47 -3.62
N SER A 146 19.65 -31.60 -3.37
CA SER A 146 20.26 -32.40 -4.43
C SER A 146 20.10 -33.89 -4.16
N ASN A 147 20.01 -34.66 -5.24
CA ASN A 147 20.32 -36.07 -5.22
C ASN A 147 21.84 -36.22 -5.17
N LEU A 148 22.33 -36.85 -4.11
CA LEU A 148 23.75 -36.97 -3.80
C LEU A 148 24.18 -38.42 -3.83
N GLU A 149 25.40 -38.65 -4.29
CA GLU A 149 26.15 -39.88 -4.08
C GLU A 149 27.42 -39.56 -3.32
N ILE A 150 27.55 -40.14 -2.13
CA ILE A 150 28.63 -39.86 -1.19
C ILE A 150 29.43 -41.14 -1.02
N ALA A 151 30.75 -41.03 -1.13
CA ALA A 151 31.67 -42.11 -0.82
C ALA A 151 32.36 -41.88 0.52
N PHE A 152 32.77 -42.99 1.13
CA PHE A 152 33.65 -43.02 2.28
C PHE A 152 35.02 -43.56 1.86
N ASP A 153 36.06 -42.75 2.01
CA ASP A 153 37.43 -43.05 1.67
C ASP A 153 38.36 -42.68 2.85
N GLU A 154 38.77 -43.69 3.62
CA GLU A 154 39.62 -43.52 4.80
C GLU A 154 41.07 -43.11 4.48
N THR A 155 41.47 -43.18 3.20
CA THR A 155 42.82 -42.81 2.77
C THR A 155 43.00 -41.29 2.64
N ILE A 156 41.89 -40.55 2.61
CA ILE A 156 41.91 -39.09 2.43
C ILE A 156 42.22 -38.42 3.77
N VAL A 157 43.45 -37.93 3.87
CA VAL A 157 43.93 -37.12 4.99
C VAL A 157 44.12 -35.69 4.51
N HIS A 158 43.48 -34.74 5.20
CA HIS A 158 43.56 -33.31 4.88
C HIS A 158 43.93 -32.53 6.15
N GLY A 159 45.05 -31.81 6.12
CA GLY A 159 45.57 -31.09 7.29
C GLY A 159 45.91 -31.98 8.49
N GLY A 160 46.38 -33.22 8.25
CA GLY A 160 46.72 -34.19 9.30
C GLY A 160 45.51 -34.87 9.95
N VAL A 161 44.29 -34.59 9.49
CA VAL A 161 43.05 -35.21 9.98
C VAL A 161 42.41 -36.00 8.85
N THR A 162 42.00 -37.23 9.11
CA THR A 162 41.24 -38.04 8.13
C THR A 162 39.88 -37.39 7.90
N ARG A 163 39.57 -37.08 6.63
CA ARG A 163 38.30 -36.48 6.19
C ARG A 163 37.70 -37.40 5.12
N PRO A 164 37.00 -38.47 5.54
CA PRO A 164 36.74 -39.58 4.62
C PRO A 164 35.54 -39.36 3.70
N PHE A 165 34.75 -38.32 3.90
CA PHE A 165 33.52 -38.11 3.14
C PHE A 165 33.79 -37.34 1.85
N VAL A 166 33.42 -37.93 0.71
CA VAL A 166 33.61 -37.36 -0.61
C VAL A 166 32.29 -37.30 -1.37
N LEU A 167 31.93 -36.13 -1.86
CA LEU A 167 30.83 -35.98 -2.80
C LEU A 167 31.27 -36.49 -4.17
N LYS A 168 30.73 -37.63 -4.60
CA LYS A 168 31.06 -38.25 -5.90
C LYS A 168 30.16 -37.76 -7.02
N ARG A 169 28.87 -37.53 -6.72
CA ARG A 169 27.91 -37.04 -7.69
C ARG A 169 26.89 -36.15 -7.00
N MET A 170 26.58 -35.04 -7.66
CA MET A 170 25.53 -34.12 -7.26
C MET A 170 24.61 -33.87 -8.45
N GLN A 171 23.31 -34.01 -8.22
CA GLN A 171 22.28 -33.61 -9.17
C GLN A 171 21.25 -32.77 -8.42
N PRO A 172 21.26 -31.43 -8.61
CA PRO A 172 20.26 -30.53 -8.06
C PRO A 172 18.84 -31.02 -8.35
N ILE A 173 17.99 -30.89 -7.33
CA ILE A 173 16.54 -31.04 -7.43
C ILE A 173 16.01 -29.66 -7.83
N GLN A 174 16.31 -29.27 -9.07
CA GLN A 174 15.85 -28.04 -9.69
C GLN A 174 15.25 -28.38 -11.05
N ILE A 175 14.22 -27.65 -11.45
CA ILE A 175 13.72 -27.72 -12.83
C ILE A 175 14.69 -26.92 -13.71
N ALA A 176 14.87 -27.37 -14.96
CA ALA A 176 15.70 -26.70 -15.97
C ALA A 176 15.39 -25.19 -16.07
N SER A 177 16.37 -24.39 -16.51
CA SER A 177 16.25 -22.94 -16.63
C SER A 177 14.92 -22.54 -17.25
N ALA A 178 14.19 -21.67 -16.55
CA ALA A 178 12.96 -21.13 -17.06
C ALA A 178 13.32 -19.97 -17.99
N GLU A 179 13.25 -20.20 -19.30
CA GLU A 179 13.44 -19.13 -20.30
C GLU A 179 12.25 -18.18 -20.22
N PHE A 180 12.54 -16.90 -19.93
CA PHE A 180 11.51 -15.91 -19.67
C PHE A 180 10.61 -15.67 -20.89
N ASP A 181 11.18 -15.65 -22.09
CA ASP A 181 10.45 -15.45 -23.33
C ASP A 181 9.45 -16.60 -23.59
N GLU A 182 9.81 -17.84 -23.25
CA GLU A 182 8.89 -18.97 -23.33
C GLU A 182 7.75 -18.83 -22.33
N TYR A 183 8.04 -18.39 -21.10
CA TYR A 183 7.01 -18.17 -20.07
C TYR A 183 6.01 -17.09 -20.49
N VAL A 184 6.50 -15.98 -21.05
CA VAL A 184 5.66 -14.88 -21.56
C VAL A 184 4.85 -15.31 -22.78
N ALA A 185 5.46 -16.01 -23.75
CA ALA A 185 4.74 -16.52 -24.91
C ALA A 185 3.64 -17.51 -24.50
N ALA A 186 3.96 -18.43 -23.60
CA ALA A 186 3.01 -19.37 -23.03
C ALA A 186 1.87 -18.70 -22.25
N ARG A 187 2.17 -17.63 -21.50
CA ARG A 187 1.17 -16.83 -20.78
C ARG A 187 0.09 -16.27 -21.72
N ARG A 188 0.45 -15.86 -22.94
CA ARG A 188 -0.50 -15.27 -23.91
C ARG A 188 -1.58 -16.23 -24.39
N GLU A 189 -1.36 -17.54 -24.23
CA GLU A 189 -2.38 -18.53 -24.52
C GLU A 189 -3.56 -18.49 -23.52
N PHE A 190 -3.41 -17.84 -22.36
CA PHE A 190 -4.42 -17.75 -21.30
C PHE A 190 -5.11 -16.39 -21.28
N THR A 191 -6.41 -16.38 -20.97
CA THR A 191 -7.07 -15.11 -20.60
C THR A 191 -6.53 -14.63 -19.26
N ARG A 192 -6.78 -13.35 -18.91
CA ARG A 192 -6.40 -12.80 -17.59
C ARG A 192 -6.94 -13.67 -16.46
N ASP A 193 -8.23 -14.00 -16.51
CA ASP A 193 -8.91 -14.69 -15.42
C ASP A 193 -8.46 -16.15 -15.31
N GLU A 194 -8.27 -16.85 -16.44
CA GLU A 194 -7.65 -18.18 -16.44
C GLU A 194 -6.25 -18.15 -15.83
N TRP A 195 -5.46 -17.13 -16.15
CA TRP A 195 -4.10 -17.01 -15.63
C TRP A 195 -4.06 -16.74 -14.12
N VAL A 196 -4.95 -15.89 -13.63
CA VAL A 196 -5.11 -15.69 -12.18
C VAL A 196 -5.49 -17.01 -11.50
N ASP A 197 -6.34 -17.82 -12.12
CA ASP A 197 -6.71 -19.14 -11.60
C ASP A 197 -5.53 -20.12 -11.58
N VAL A 198 -4.64 -20.07 -12.58
CA VAL A 198 -3.36 -20.81 -12.56
C VAL A 198 -2.50 -20.39 -11.37
N LEU A 199 -2.37 -19.09 -11.10
CA LEU A 199 -1.59 -18.58 -9.96
C LEU A 199 -2.23 -18.99 -8.62
N MET A 200 -3.55 -18.95 -8.51
CA MET A 200 -4.29 -19.43 -7.33
C MET A 200 -4.04 -20.93 -7.09
N ARG A 201 -4.14 -21.76 -8.14
CA ARG A 201 -3.81 -23.19 -8.06
C ARG A 201 -2.34 -23.43 -7.72
N THR A 202 -1.44 -22.62 -8.24
CA THR A 202 0.00 -22.68 -7.92
C THR A 202 0.25 -22.45 -6.44
N MET A 203 -0.48 -21.52 -5.83
CA MET A 203 -0.51 -21.29 -4.38
C MET A 203 -1.23 -22.40 -3.59
N GLY A 204 -1.91 -23.33 -4.26
CA GLY A 204 -2.62 -24.46 -3.64
C GLY A 204 -4.11 -24.22 -3.39
N TYR A 205 -4.70 -23.14 -3.89
CA TYR A 205 -6.10 -22.79 -3.66
C TYR A 205 -6.98 -23.15 -4.85
N GLU A 206 -8.24 -23.52 -4.60
CA GLU A 206 -9.21 -23.87 -5.64
C GLU A 206 -10.00 -22.63 -6.12
N PRO A 207 -9.65 -22.02 -7.26
CA PRO A 207 -10.25 -20.76 -7.70
C PRO A 207 -11.74 -20.86 -8.07
N SER A 208 -12.26 -22.07 -8.31
CA SER A 208 -13.67 -22.31 -8.60
C SER A 208 -14.56 -22.30 -7.35
N SER A 209 -13.98 -22.31 -6.15
CA SER A 209 -14.76 -22.21 -4.91
C SER A 209 -15.52 -20.87 -4.85
N PRO A 210 -16.80 -20.87 -4.45
CA PRO A 210 -17.62 -19.65 -4.37
C PRO A 210 -17.07 -18.63 -3.37
N GLN A 211 -16.14 -19.04 -2.48
CA GLN A 211 -15.46 -18.11 -1.58
C GLN A 211 -14.44 -17.22 -2.29
N PHE A 212 -13.95 -17.56 -3.49
CA PHE A 212 -12.96 -16.78 -4.23
C PHE A 212 -13.61 -15.87 -5.28
N THR A 213 -14.20 -14.77 -4.80
CA THR A 213 -14.54 -13.64 -5.67
C THR A 213 -13.28 -13.07 -6.32
N TRP A 214 -13.44 -12.36 -7.44
CA TRP A 214 -12.33 -11.69 -8.12
C TRP A 214 -11.49 -10.82 -7.17
N ARG A 215 -12.15 -10.00 -6.34
CA ARG A 215 -11.52 -9.19 -5.28
C ARG A 215 -10.65 -10.03 -4.35
N ARG A 216 -11.15 -11.18 -3.90
CA ARG A 216 -10.39 -12.08 -3.03
C ARG A 216 -9.20 -12.69 -3.77
N LYS A 217 -9.33 -13.06 -5.04
CA LYS A 217 -8.17 -13.54 -5.83
C LYS A 217 -7.03 -12.50 -5.84
N LEU A 218 -7.34 -11.21 -5.98
CA LEU A 218 -6.35 -10.13 -5.85
C LEU A 218 -5.69 -10.05 -4.46
N PHE A 219 -6.41 -10.31 -3.37
CA PHE A 219 -5.82 -10.40 -2.03
C PHE A 219 -4.79 -11.52 -1.91
N TYR A 220 -5.08 -12.68 -2.49
CA TYR A 220 -4.14 -13.80 -2.49
C TYR A 220 -2.91 -13.50 -3.36
N LEU A 221 -3.11 -12.89 -4.54
CA LEU A 221 -2.00 -12.42 -5.39
C LEU A 221 -1.14 -11.35 -4.72
N LEU A 222 -1.72 -10.48 -3.89
CA LEU A 222 -0.95 -9.47 -3.13
C LEU A 222 0.08 -10.12 -2.20
N ARG A 223 -0.14 -11.35 -1.72
CA ARG A 223 0.87 -12.09 -0.94
C ARG A 223 2.09 -12.51 -1.77
N LEU A 224 1.96 -12.60 -3.09
CA LEU A 224 3.07 -12.90 -4.02
C LEU A 224 3.86 -11.66 -4.41
N VAL A 225 3.28 -10.47 -4.30
CA VAL A 225 3.93 -9.20 -4.68
C VAL A 225 5.30 -9.01 -4.03
N PRO A 226 5.51 -9.26 -2.72
CA PRO A 226 6.85 -9.19 -2.11
C PRO A 226 7.92 -10.05 -2.81
N MET A 227 7.53 -11.15 -3.46
CA MET A 227 8.44 -12.07 -4.15
C MET A 227 8.86 -11.54 -5.52
N VAL A 228 8.01 -10.76 -6.19
CA VAL A 228 8.28 -10.21 -7.54
C VAL A 228 8.64 -8.72 -7.55
N GLU A 229 8.43 -8.02 -6.45
CA GLU A 229 8.74 -6.60 -6.30
C GLU A 229 9.83 -6.44 -5.22
N ARG A 230 10.98 -5.88 -5.61
CA ARG A 230 12.13 -5.67 -4.72
C ARG A 230 11.69 -4.84 -3.51
N ASN A 231 12.23 -5.03 -2.31
CA ASN A 231 11.99 -4.18 -1.12
C ASN A 231 10.51 -3.76 -0.92
N TYR A 232 9.56 -4.66 -1.21
CA TYR A 232 8.15 -4.39 -1.04
C TYR A 232 7.72 -4.81 0.35
N ASN A 233 7.26 -3.84 1.13
CA ASN A 233 6.91 -4.05 2.55
C ASN A 233 5.40 -4.15 2.71
N LEU A 234 4.94 -5.23 3.33
CA LEU A 234 3.52 -5.59 3.46
C LEU A 234 3.19 -5.86 4.93
N ILE A 235 1.99 -5.48 5.34
CA ILE A 235 1.42 -5.96 6.61
C ILE A 235 0.10 -6.68 6.34
N GLU A 236 -0.07 -7.86 6.92
CA GLU A 236 -1.31 -8.64 6.90
C GLU A 236 -1.73 -8.93 8.34
N LEU A 237 -2.82 -8.31 8.78
CA LEU A 237 -3.45 -8.62 10.07
C LEU A 237 -4.87 -9.14 9.84
N GLY A 238 -5.25 -10.20 10.55
CA GLY A 238 -6.61 -10.72 10.51
C GLY A 238 -6.81 -11.96 11.37
N PRO A 239 -8.01 -12.56 11.36
CA PRO A 239 -8.33 -13.73 12.18
C PRO A 239 -7.37 -14.90 11.95
N LYS A 240 -7.29 -15.82 12.92
CA LYS A 240 -6.53 -17.06 12.77
C LYS A 240 -7.06 -17.88 11.57
N GLU A 241 -6.21 -18.77 11.07
CA GLU A 241 -6.57 -19.75 10.02
C GLU A 241 -6.91 -19.15 8.64
N THR A 242 -6.36 -17.99 8.30
CA THR A 242 -6.53 -17.35 6.98
C THR A 242 -5.37 -17.64 6.01
N GLY A 243 -4.39 -18.45 6.43
CA GLY A 243 -3.26 -18.86 5.59
C GLY A 243 -2.13 -17.83 5.42
N LYS A 244 -2.05 -16.81 6.30
CA LYS A 244 -1.09 -15.69 6.21
C LYS A 244 0.36 -16.13 6.01
N SER A 245 0.78 -17.15 6.77
CA SER A 245 2.15 -17.67 6.76
C SER A 245 2.37 -18.79 5.74
N PHE A 246 1.30 -19.32 5.15
CA PHE A 246 1.36 -20.51 4.29
C PHE A 246 2.18 -20.24 3.03
N VAL A 247 1.86 -19.18 2.29
CA VAL A 247 2.51 -18.91 1.00
C VAL A 247 4.01 -18.62 1.14
N PHE A 248 4.43 -17.89 2.18
CA PHE A 248 5.83 -17.55 2.43
C PHE A 248 6.71 -18.74 2.81
N ARG A 249 6.09 -19.89 3.14
CA ARG A 249 6.80 -21.14 3.44
C ARG A 249 6.87 -22.08 2.23
N GLU A 250 5.83 -22.08 1.40
CA GLU A 250 5.58 -23.19 0.49
C GLU A 250 5.92 -22.86 -0.98
N ILE A 251 5.88 -21.59 -1.40
CA ILE A 251 5.96 -21.25 -2.84
C ILE A 251 7.36 -20.91 -3.36
N SER A 252 8.27 -20.43 -2.50
CA SER A 252 9.59 -19.97 -2.95
C SER A 252 10.68 -20.28 -1.92
N PRO A 253 11.81 -20.88 -2.33
CA PRO A 253 12.98 -21.04 -1.48
C PRO A 253 13.69 -19.71 -1.19
N TYR A 254 13.33 -18.62 -1.89
CA TYR A 254 13.85 -17.27 -1.67
C TYR A 254 13.05 -16.48 -0.62
N ALA A 255 12.02 -17.08 -0.02
CA ALA A 255 11.28 -16.50 1.09
C ALA A 255 11.71 -17.14 2.42
N ASN A 256 11.88 -16.31 3.45
CA ASN A 256 12.17 -16.78 4.80
C ASN A 256 11.03 -16.36 5.75
N LEU A 257 10.40 -17.34 6.40
CA LEU A 257 9.40 -17.10 7.42
C LEU A 257 10.00 -17.30 8.82
N LEU A 258 9.96 -16.25 9.63
CA LEU A 258 10.40 -16.24 11.02
C LEU A 258 9.18 -16.38 11.94
N SER A 259 9.22 -17.35 12.85
CA SER A 259 8.18 -17.57 13.85
C SER A 259 8.52 -16.87 15.18
N GLY A 260 7.49 -16.60 16.01
CA GLY A 260 7.56 -15.67 17.14
C GLY A 260 8.80 -15.79 18.03
N GLY A 261 9.47 -14.65 18.26
CA GLY A 261 10.69 -14.53 19.06
C GLY A 261 12.01 -14.76 18.31
N GLN A 262 11.95 -15.15 17.03
CA GLN A 262 13.11 -15.25 16.14
C GLN A 262 13.18 -14.04 15.19
N GLY A 263 14.38 -13.57 14.86
CA GLY A 263 14.56 -12.40 13.98
C GLY A 263 15.02 -11.15 14.71
N SER A 264 16.15 -11.23 15.41
CA SER A 264 16.79 -10.04 15.94
C SER A 264 17.26 -9.12 14.80
N VAL A 265 17.47 -7.85 15.12
CA VAL A 265 18.11 -6.88 14.20
C VAL A 265 19.41 -7.44 13.63
N THR A 266 20.19 -8.16 14.44
CA THR A 266 21.44 -8.82 14.02
C THR A 266 21.23 -10.02 13.12
N ASP A 267 20.12 -10.75 13.23
CA ASP A 267 19.80 -11.82 12.28
C ASP A 267 19.38 -11.23 10.94
N LEU A 268 18.53 -10.19 10.98
CA LEU A 268 17.99 -9.56 9.78
C LEU A 268 19.05 -8.82 8.99
N PHE A 269 19.83 -7.96 9.65
CA PHE A 269 20.83 -7.09 9.03
C PHE A 269 22.26 -7.60 9.15
N GLY A 270 22.47 -8.75 9.80
CA GLY A 270 23.78 -9.36 10.01
C GLY A 270 24.51 -8.84 11.25
N TRP A 271 25.59 -9.54 11.62
CA TRP A 271 26.41 -9.21 12.78
C TRP A 271 27.56 -8.27 12.38
N LYS A 272 27.85 -7.24 13.19
CA LYS A 272 29.00 -6.34 12.95
C LYS A 272 30.33 -7.09 12.85
N ASN A 273 30.53 -8.10 13.71
CA ASN A 273 31.80 -8.81 13.84
C ASN A 273 31.87 -10.14 13.07
N ARG A 274 30.82 -10.56 12.34
CA ARG A 274 30.80 -11.81 11.58
C ARG A 274 30.46 -11.61 10.11
N LYS A 275 31.52 -11.45 9.31
CA LYS A 275 31.41 -11.24 7.85
C LYS A 275 30.95 -12.50 7.10
N ASP A 276 31.17 -13.67 7.68
CA ASP A 276 30.76 -14.98 7.16
C ASP A 276 29.24 -15.21 7.23
N LYS A 277 28.48 -14.34 7.93
CA LYS A 277 27.04 -14.45 8.10
C LYS A 277 26.32 -13.17 7.66
N PRO A 278 26.08 -12.99 6.35
CA PRO A 278 25.26 -11.88 5.86
C PRO A 278 23.85 -11.97 6.45
N GLY A 279 23.25 -10.80 6.69
CA GLY A 279 21.89 -10.71 7.23
C GLY A 279 20.86 -11.32 6.29
N LEU A 280 19.72 -11.76 6.83
CA LEU A 280 18.64 -12.38 6.06
C LEU A 280 18.18 -11.52 4.88
N VAL A 281 18.14 -10.18 5.00
CA VAL A 281 17.69 -9.29 3.91
C VAL A 281 18.63 -9.28 2.69
N VAL A 282 19.88 -9.70 2.87
CA VAL A 282 20.85 -9.83 1.78
C VAL A 282 20.70 -11.18 1.06
N ARG A 283 20.12 -12.18 1.73
CA ARG A 283 20.08 -13.58 1.27
C ARG A 283 18.76 -13.98 0.63
N TYR A 284 17.67 -13.31 0.99
CA TYR A 284 16.32 -13.68 0.62
C TYR A 284 15.63 -12.55 -0.13
N ASP A 285 14.64 -12.89 -0.95
CA ASP A 285 13.77 -11.93 -1.63
C ASP A 285 12.71 -11.37 -0.69
N VAL A 286 12.31 -12.16 0.32
CA VAL A 286 11.29 -11.79 1.30
C VAL A 286 11.68 -12.34 2.67
N VAL A 287 11.56 -11.50 3.70
CA VAL A 287 11.59 -11.92 5.09
C VAL A 287 10.24 -11.61 5.73
N ALA A 288 9.50 -12.66 6.09
CA ALA A 288 8.18 -12.59 6.68
C ALA A 288 8.23 -12.92 8.18
N PHE A 289 7.58 -12.12 9.00
CA PHE A 289 7.43 -12.34 10.44
C PHE A 289 6.03 -12.87 10.75
N ASP A 290 5.94 -14.00 11.45
CA ASP A 290 4.67 -14.60 11.86
C ASP A 290 4.26 -14.19 13.28
N GLU A 291 2.95 -14.21 13.53
CA GLU A 291 2.29 -13.97 14.84
C GLU A 291 2.56 -12.61 15.50
N VAL A 292 3.10 -11.63 14.76
CA VAL A 292 3.65 -10.35 15.23
C VAL A 292 4.29 -10.34 16.63
N ALA A 293 4.89 -11.45 17.05
CA ALA A 293 6.05 -11.43 17.94
C ALA A 293 7.29 -11.07 17.10
N GLY A 294 7.21 -9.91 16.42
CA GLY A 294 8.20 -9.38 15.50
C GLY A 294 9.54 -9.06 16.18
N PRO A 295 10.47 -8.40 15.48
CA PRO A 295 11.80 -8.14 15.98
C PRO A 295 11.74 -7.53 17.38
N ASN A 296 12.48 -8.09 18.34
CA ASN A 296 12.67 -7.44 19.62
C ASN A 296 13.47 -6.16 19.38
N PHE A 297 12.79 -5.03 19.18
CA PHE A 297 13.39 -3.70 19.07
C PHE A 297 13.93 -3.31 20.44
N LYS A 298 15.23 -3.55 20.66
CA LYS A 298 15.87 -3.29 21.95
C LYS A 298 16.23 -1.82 22.13
N SER A 299 16.35 -1.08 21.02
CA SER A 299 16.75 0.33 21.01
C SER A 299 16.01 1.14 19.95
N ALA A 300 16.01 2.48 20.09
CA ALA A 300 15.49 3.38 19.05
C ALA A 300 16.27 3.26 17.73
N ASN A 301 17.59 3.05 17.82
CA ASN A 301 18.47 2.85 16.67
C ASN A 301 18.08 1.61 15.84
N ASP A 302 17.58 0.56 16.47
CA ASP A 302 17.05 -0.61 15.76
C ASP A 302 15.87 -0.20 14.86
N LYS A 303 14.94 0.60 15.38
CA LYS A 303 13.78 1.08 14.61
C LYS A 303 14.21 1.95 13.43
N ASP A 304 15.19 2.82 13.63
CA ASP A 304 15.69 3.69 12.56
C ASP A 304 16.37 2.90 11.44
N MET A 305 17.08 1.81 11.76
CA MET A 305 17.66 0.93 10.75
C MET A 305 16.58 0.22 9.91
N TYR A 306 15.49 -0.24 10.53
CA TYR A 306 14.33 -0.77 9.79
C TYR A 306 13.68 0.31 8.91
N LYS A 307 13.42 1.50 9.46
CA LYS A 307 12.81 2.62 8.71
C LYS A 307 13.67 3.04 7.53
N GLY A 308 14.98 3.12 7.71
CA GLY A 308 15.94 3.44 6.66
C GLY A 308 15.97 2.38 5.56
N TYR A 309 16.07 1.10 5.96
CA TYR A 309 16.07 -0.01 5.02
C TYR A 309 14.77 -0.13 4.22
N MET A 310 13.61 -0.02 4.87
CA MET A 310 12.31 -0.11 4.20
C MET A 310 12.05 1.06 3.23
N GLU A 311 12.75 2.19 3.38
CA GLU A 311 12.65 3.32 2.46
C GLU A 311 13.63 3.23 1.29
N GLN A 312 14.89 2.88 1.60
CA GLN A 312 16.02 3.02 0.68
C GLN A 312 16.52 1.68 0.11
N GLY A 313 16.08 0.53 0.65
CA GLY A 313 16.66 -0.78 0.33
C GLY A 313 18.11 -0.89 0.76
N SER A 314 18.56 -0.08 1.71
CA SER A 314 19.96 -0.09 2.15
C SER A 314 20.10 0.32 3.61
N PHE A 315 21.18 -0.10 4.25
CA PHE A 315 21.43 0.15 5.66
C PHE A 315 22.93 0.32 5.94
N SER A 316 23.26 1.12 6.95
CA SER A 316 24.64 1.30 7.43
C SER A 316 24.81 0.63 8.79
N ARG A 317 25.97 0.01 8.99
CA ARG A 317 26.31 -0.66 10.27
C ARG A 317 27.10 0.23 11.23
N GLY A 318 27.42 1.46 10.83
CA GLY A 318 28.28 2.38 11.61
C GLY A 318 29.75 1.95 11.64
N ASP A 319 30.17 1.11 10.68
CA ASP A 319 31.55 0.68 10.48
C ASP A 319 32.12 1.49 9.28
N ASP A 320 33.45 1.69 9.20
CA ASP A 320 34.14 2.50 8.16
C ASP A 320 33.95 2.04 6.69
N LYS A 321 33.07 1.07 6.43
CA LYS A 321 32.93 0.33 5.15
C LYS A 321 31.70 0.67 4.31
N GLY A 322 30.94 1.70 4.67
CA GLY A 322 29.87 2.23 3.83
C GLY A 322 28.53 1.48 3.92
N THR A 323 27.58 1.92 3.10
CA THR A 323 26.18 1.46 3.06
C THR A 323 26.06 0.11 2.35
N ILE A 324 25.32 -0.84 2.94
CA ILE A 324 25.01 -2.14 2.34
C ILE A 324 23.61 -2.08 1.71
N SER A 325 23.51 -2.39 0.43
CA SER A 325 22.22 -2.51 -0.27
C SER A 325 21.69 -3.94 -0.22
N ALA A 326 20.36 -4.07 -0.14
CA ALA A 326 19.63 -5.33 -0.13
C ALA A 326 18.23 -5.14 -0.74
N GLU A 327 17.66 -6.21 -1.26
CA GLU A 327 16.42 -6.15 -2.04
C GLU A 327 15.25 -6.89 -1.38
N ALA A 328 15.43 -7.46 -0.19
CA ALA A 328 14.36 -8.20 0.47
C ALA A 328 13.17 -7.31 0.83
N GLY A 329 11.95 -7.74 0.50
CA GLY A 329 10.72 -7.19 1.08
C GLY A 329 10.53 -7.67 2.51
N ILE A 330 9.92 -6.83 3.36
CA ILE A 330 9.57 -7.19 4.74
C ILE A 330 8.06 -7.39 4.87
N VAL A 331 7.63 -8.55 5.35
CA VAL A 331 6.22 -8.86 5.57
C VAL A 331 5.94 -9.07 7.05
N PHE A 332 4.90 -8.41 7.59
CA PHE A 332 4.41 -8.65 8.94
C PHE A 332 3.06 -9.35 8.91
N ASN A 333 3.00 -10.58 9.43
CA ASN A 333 1.78 -11.36 9.55
C ASN A 333 1.34 -11.41 11.02
N GLY A 334 0.05 -11.13 11.26
CA GLY A 334 -0.47 -11.00 12.61
C GLY A 334 -1.92 -11.37 12.80
N ASN A 335 -2.25 -11.76 14.03
CA ASN A 335 -3.63 -12.08 14.39
C ASN A 335 -4.31 -10.88 15.02
N THR A 336 -5.46 -10.48 14.50
CA THR A 336 -6.34 -9.52 15.18
C THR A 336 -7.13 -10.23 16.29
N HIS A 337 -7.35 -9.52 17.40
CA HIS A 337 -8.15 -9.99 18.53
C HIS A 337 -9.37 -9.11 18.68
N GLY A 338 -10.56 -9.67 18.49
CA GLY A 338 -11.81 -8.94 18.55
C GLY A 338 -12.35 -8.57 17.17
N ASP A 339 -13.51 -7.91 17.19
CA ASP A 339 -14.23 -7.48 16.01
C ASP A 339 -13.55 -6.26 15.37
N VAL A 340 -13.34 -6.30 14.05
CA VAL A 340 -12.67 -5.24 13.29
C VAL A 340 -13.41 -3.91 13.42
N ASP A 341 -14.75 -3.93 13.42
CA ASP A 341 -15.56 -2.71 13.52
C ASP A 341 -15.42 -2.07 14.89
N VAL A 342 -15.35 -2.89 15.94
CA VAL A 342 -15.11 -2.41 17.31
C VAL A 342 -13.72 -1.79 17.42
N ILE A 343 -12.69 -2.45 16.89
CA ILE A 343 -11.31 -1.95 16.92
C ILE A 343 -11.21 -0.62 16.16
N VAL A 344 -11.82 -0.53 14.97
CA VAL A 344 -11.79 0.67 14.13
C VAL A 344 -12.50 1.85 14.81
N ARG A 345 -13.53 1.61 15.63
CA ARG A 345 -14.26 2.66 16.37
C ARG A 345 -13.56 3.09 17.66
N THR A 346 -12.82 2.20 18.31
CA THR A 346 -12.23 2.43 19.64
C THR A 346 -10.74 2.76 19.60
N SER A 347 -10.04 2.33 18.55
CA SER A 347 -8.59 2.44 18.38
C SER A 347 -8.21 2.32 16.89
N HIS A 348 -7.10 1.66 16.57
CA HIS A 348 -6.57 1.42 15.23
C HIS A 348 -6.21 -0.06 15.04
N LEU A 349 -6.10 -0.51 13.79
CA LEU A 349 -5.94 -1.93 13.46
C LEU A 349 -4.52 -2.48 13.70
N PHE A 350 -3.56 -1.62 14.02
CA PHE A 350 -2.19 -2.03 14.36
C PHE A 350 -2.00 -2.50 15.81
N GLN A 351 -3.08 -2.61 16.61
CA GLN A 351 -3.04 -3.12 17.98
C GLN A 351 -2.27 -4.44 18.19
N PRO A 352 -2.33 -5.43 17.27
CA PRO A 352 -1.54 -6.66 17.41
C PRO A 352 -0.01 -6.49 17.36
N LEU A 353 0.49 -5.33 16.93
CA LEU A 353 1.93 -5.08 16.86
C LEU A 353 2.56 -4.93 18.27
N PRO A 354 3.89 -5.17 18.39
CA PRO A 354 4.64 -4.86 19.60
C PRO A 354 4.55 -3.38 19.96
N GLU A 355 4.48 -3.06 21.26
CA GLU A 355 4.35 -1.68 21.78
C GLU A 355 5.42 -0.72 21.23
N SER A 356 6.62 -1.22 20.95
CA SER A 356 7.74 -0.42 20.44
C SER A 356 7.49 0.19 19.06
N ILE A 357 6.61 -0.41 18.25
CA ILE A 357 6.23 0.06 16.91
C ILE A 357 4.73 0.30 16.74
N ARG A 358 3.86 -0.20 17.63
CA ARG A 358 2.39 -0.15 17.54
C ARG A 358 1.82 1.23 17.21
N ASP A 359 2.42 2.28 17.76
CA ASP A 359 1.98 3.68 17.64
C ASP A 359 3.02 4.54 16.91
N ASP A 360 3.95 3.92 16.16
CA ASP A 360 5.02 4.61 15.41
C ASP A 360 4.59 4.85 13.95
N ASP A 361 3.89 5.97 13.71
CA ASP A 361 3.39 6.37 12.40
C ASP A 361 4.50 6.46 11.32
N ALA A 362 5.69 6.96 11.67
CA ALA A 362 6.84 6.98 10.78
C ALA A 362 7.32 5.57 10.36
N PHE A 363 7.16 4.56 11.23
CA PHE A 363 7.39 3.16 10.88
C PHE A 363 6.33 2.65 9.92
N HIS A 364 5.06 2.90 10.21
CA HIS A 364 3.93 2.41 9.41
C HIS A 364 3.89 3.02 8.00
N ASP A 365 4.34 4.27 7.84
CA ASP A 365 4.40 4.95 6.55
C ASP A 365 5.28 4.23 5.52
N ARG A 366 6.13 3.29 5.97
CA ARG A 366 7.02 2.45 5.15
C ARG A 366 6.35 1.22 4.54
N TRP A 367 5.13 0.88 4.95
CA TRP A 367 4.38 -0.23 4.36
C TRP A 367 3.70 0.18 3.06
N HIS A 368 3.92 -0.58 2.01
CA HIS A 368 3.32 -0.32 0.71
C HIS A 368 1.82 -0.64 0.71
N ALA A 369 1.43 -1.68 1.46
CA ALA A 369 0.06 -2.15 1.54
C ALA A 369 -0.27 -2.72 2.91
N TYR A 370 -1.55 -2.60 3.29
CA TYR A 370 -2.17 -3.38 4.35
C TYR A 370 -3.14 -4.37 3.70
N LEU A 371 -2.88 -5.67 3.87
CA LEU A 371 -3.77 -6.74 3.44
C LEU A 371 -4.78 -7.09 4.55
N PRO A 372 -6.11 -6.89 4.32
CA PRO A 372 -7.13 -7.11 5.34
C PRO A 372 -7.44 -8.59 5.52
N GLY A 373 -6.75 -9.26 6.45
CA GLY A 373 -6.88 -10.69 6.65
C GLY A 373 -8.29 -11.15 7.08
N TRP A 374 -9.15 -10.24 7.57
CA TRP A 374 -10.56 -10.53 7.87
C TRP A 374 -11.46 -10.64 6.64
N GLU A 375 -11.08 -10.06 5.49
CA GLU A 375 -11.80 -10.24 4.23
C GLU A 375 -11.43 -11.56 3.53
N MET A 376 -10.37 -12.22 3.99
CA MET A 376 -9.89 -13.50 3.45
C MET A 376 -10.69 -14.67 4.00
N ALA A 377 -10.89 -15.70 3.17
CA ALA A 377 -11.60 -16.91 3.56
C ALA A 377 -10.82 -17.66 4.65
N LYS A 378 -11.54 -18.18 5.65
CA LYS A 378 -10.96 -19.13 6.60
C LYS A 378 -10.63 -20.42 5.87
N LEU A 379 -9.44 -20.96 6.10
CA LEU A 379 -8.96 -22.18 5.46
C LEU A 379 -9.81 -23.38 5.86
N THR A 380 -10.62 -23.86 4.92
CA THR A 380 -11.34 -25.13 5.00
C THR A 380 -10.78 -26.11 3.96
N PRO A 381 -10.91 -27.43 4.15
CA PRO A 381 -10.35 -28.42 3.22
C PRO A 381 -10.80 -28.28 1.77
N ASP A 382 -12.02 -27.77 1.53
CA ASP A 382 -12.60 -27.50 0.21
C ASP A 382 -11.98 -26.30 -0.52
N LEU A 383 -11.22 -25.43 0.18
CA LEU A 383 -10.50 -24.32 -0.44
C LEU A 383 -9.18 -24.75 -1.08
N PHE A 384 -8.70 -25.96 -0.81
CA PHE A 384 -7.47 -26.47 -1.40
C PHE A 384 -7.74 -27.17 -2.73
N THR A 385 -6.93 -26.84 -3.73
CA THR A 385 -7.10 -27.41 -5.07
C THR A 385 -6.65 -28.86 -5.14
N ARG A 386 -7.37 -29.65 -5.94
CA ARG A 386 -6.97 -30.98 -6.38
C ARG A 386 -6.38 -31.00 -7.78
N HIS A 387 -6.25 -29.83 -8.40
CA HIS A 387 -5.86 -29.64 -9.78
C HIS A 387 -4.37 -29.30 -9.91
N LEU A 388 -3.94 -29.07 -11.15
CA LEU A 388 -2.57 -28.73 -11.48
C LEU A 388 -2.26 -27.26 -11.14
N GLY A 389 -1.04 -27.03 -10.65
CA GLY A 389 -0.40 -25.71 -10.57
C GLY A 389 1.08 -25.80 -10.89
N PHE A 390 1.77 -24.67 -11.03
CA PHE A 390 3.21 -24.68 -11.31
C PHE A 390 3.99 -25.32 -10.19
N ILE A 391 5.07 -26.03 -10.53
CA ILE A 391 6.03 -26.50 -9.55
C ILE A 391 6.71 -25.29 -8.89
N ALA A 392 6.77 -25.29 -7.56
CA ALA A 392 7.22 -24.15 -6.75
C ALA A 392 8.63 -23.66 -7.13
N ASP A 393 9.56 -24.57 -7.40
CA ASP A 393 10.92 -24.18 -7.83
C ASP A 393 10.91 -23.47 -9.19
N TYR A 394 10.14 -23.97 -10.17
CA TYR A 394 10.02 -23.35 -11.49
C TYR A 394 9.48 -21.92 -11.41
N ILE A 395 8.36 -21.72 -10.70
CA ILE A 395 7.77 -20.38 -10.58
C ILE A 395 8.61 -19.45 -9.72
N ALA A 396 9.32 -19.97 -8.71
CA ALA A 396 10.21 -19.18 -7.88
C ALA A 396 11.43 -18.67 -8.64
N GLU A 397 12.00 -19.45 -9.55
CA GLU A 397 13.09 -19.00 -10.42
C GLU A 397 12.64 -17.91 -11.40
N ILE A 398 11.41 -18.03 -11.95
CA ILE A 398 10.79 -16.95 -12.74
C ILE A 398 10.61 -15.68 -11.89
N PHE A 399 10.12 -15.81 -10.66
CA PHE A 399 9.94 -14.67 -9.76
C PHE A 399 11.30 -14.01 -9.47
N HIS A 400 12.27 -14.80 -9.03
CA HIS A 400 13.59 -14.34 -8.56
C HIS A 400 14.41 -13.70 -9.67
N ASN A 401 14.61 -14.41 -10.79
CA ASN A 401 15.57 -13.99 -11.82
C ASN A 401 14.93 -13.12 -12.92
N GLN A 402 13.64 -13.30 -13.20
CA GLN A 402 13.01 -12.72 -14.38
C GLN A 402 12.03 -11.59 -14.05
N LEU A 403 11.10 -11.81 -13.13
CA LEU A 403 10.08 -10.80 -12.80
C LEU A 403 10.60 -9.69 -11.88
N ARG A 404 11.46 -10.01 -10.90
CA ARG A 404 12.03 -9.02 -9.97
C ARG A 404 12.81 -7.89 -10.65
N PRO A 405 13.61 -8.14 -11.71
CA PRO A 405 14.26 -7.07 -12.46
C PRO A 405 13.34 -6.17 -13.29
N LEU A 406 12.13 -6.63 -13.65
CA LEU A 406 11.21 -5.80 -14.42
C LEU A 406 10.75 -4.59 -13.60
N ASN A 407 10.34 -3.54 -14.31
CA ASN A 407 9.81 -2.32 -13.70
C ASN A 407 8.59 -1.86 -14.49
N TYR A 408 7.43 -1.86 -13.82
CA TYR A 408 6.16 -1.36 -14.38
C TYR A 408 5.56 -0.24 -13.53
N THR A 409 6.39 0.48 -12.75
CA THR A 409 5.91 1.53 -11.85
C THR A 409 5.31 2.73 -12.57
N ASP A 410 5.62 2.92 -13.84
CA ASP A 410 5.12 3.98 -14.72
C ASP A 410 4.02 3.51 -15.69
N ALA A 411 3.67 2.21 -15.70
CA ALA A 411 2.71 1.65 -16.67
C ALA A 411 1.32 2.33 -16.62
N TYR A 412 0.88 2.77 -15.44
CA TYR A 412 -0.38 3.50 -15.27
C TYR A 412 -0.38 4.87 -15.97
N ALA A 413 0.80 5.49 -16.12
CA ALA A 413 0.93 6.88 -16.55
C ALA A 413 0.49 7.08 -18.00
N LYS A 414 0.34 6.02 -18.79
CA LYS A 414 -0.27 6.08 -20.12
C LYS A 414 -1.70 6.61 -20.07
N HIS A 415 -2.51 6.15 -19.11
CA HIS A 415 -3.94 6.42 -19.06
C HIS A 415 -4.41 7.21 -17.82
N PHE A 416 -3.63 7.22 -16.74
CA PHE A 416 -4.05 7.79 -15.45
C PHE A 416 -3.03 8.77 -14.85
N VAL A 417 -3.50 9.64 -13.97
CA VAL A 417 -2.69 10.54 -13.12
C VAL A 417 -3.19 10.48 -11.69
N PHE A 418 -2.31 10.43 -10.70
CA PHE A 418 -2.73 10.49 -9.29
C PHE A 418 -3.17 11.90 -8.89
N GLY A 419 -4.21 11.97 -8.06
CA GLY A 419 -4.73 13.23 -7.50
C GLY A 419 -3.68 14.01 -6.70
N PRO A 420 -3.85 15.34 -6.57
CA PRO A 420 -2.83 16.23 -6.03
C PRO A 420 -2.49 15.94 -4.56
N ASN A 421 -3.43 15.37 -3.80
CA ASN A 421 -3.27 15.06 -2.37
C ASN A 421 -2.43 13.79 -2.11
N LEU A 422 -2.07 13.03 -3.15
CA LEU A 422 -1.29 11.81 -2.98
C LEU A 422 0.20 12.15 -2.78
N GLY A 423 0.70 11.96 -1.55
CA GLY A 423 2.10 12.21 -1.20
C GLY A 423 3.09 11.31 -1.95
N HIS A 424 4.37 11.68 -1.98
CA HIS A 424 5.40 10.95 -2.72
C HIS A 424 5.52 9.47 -2.29
N ARG A 425 5.48 9.19 -0.97
CA ARG A 425 5.54 7.82 -0.44
C ARG A 425 4.28 7.02 -0.76
N ASP A 426 3.11 7.66 -0.76
CA ASP A 426 1.86 7.02 -1.12
C ASP A 426 1.85 6.65 -2.61
N ARG A 427 2.31 7.57 -3.49
CA ARG A 427 2.53 7.28 -4.91
C ARG A 427 3.45 6.08 -5.07
N LYS A 428 4.62 6.08 -4.43
CA LYS A 428 5.59 4.97 -4.47
C LYS A 428 4.95 3.66 -4.01
N ALA A 429 4.21 3.67 -2.90
CA ALA A 429 3.53 2.49 -2.37
C ALA A 429 2.52 1.90 -3.38
N VAL A 430 1.68 2.75 -3.96
CA VAL A 430 0.65 2.35 -4.92
C VAL A 430 1.28 1.85 -6.23
N MET A 431 2.21 2.61 -6.82
CA MET A 431 2.87 2.23 -8.08
C MET A 431 3.60 0.89 -7.97
N ARG A 432 4.21 0.59 -6.82
CA ARG A 432 4.90 -0.69 -6.62
C ARG A 432 3.95 -1.85 -6.41
N THR A 433 2.79 -1.61 -5.80
CA THR A 433 1.73 -2.62 -5.70
C THR A 433 1.18 -2.95 -7.09
N VAL A 434 0.92 -1.94 -7.92
CA VAL A 434 0.49 -2.11 -9.32
C VAL A 434 1.57 -2.82 -10.13
N SER A 435 2.83 -2.39 -10.03
CA SER A 435 3.98 -3.07 -10.69
C SER A 435 4.05 -4.55 -10.34
N GLY A 436 3.91 -4.90 -9.05
CA GLY A 436 3.88 -6.29 -8.61
C GLY A 436 2.72 -7.10 -9.20
N LEU A 437 1.51 -6.53 -9.26
CA LEU A 437 0.36 -7.19 -9.88
C LEU A 437 0.55 -7.38 -11.39
N ILE A 438 1.07 -6.37 -12.09
CA ILE A 438 1.38 -6.47 -13.53
C ILE A 438 2.41 -7.57 -13.77
N LYS A 439 3.51 -7.62 -12.99
CA LYS A 439 4.51 -8.70 -13.12
C LYS A 439 3.91 -10.09 -13.00
N LEU A 440 2.95 -10.28 -12.11
CA LEU A 440 2.29 -11.57 -11.89
C LEU A 440 1.27 -11.89 -13.00
N ILE A 441 0.41 -10.92 -13.34
CA ILE A 441 -0.76 -11.14 -14.19
C ILE A 441 -0.45 -10.92 -15.67
N HIS A 442 0.34 -9.89 -15.99
CA HIS A 442 0.70 -9.43 -17.34
C HIS A 442 2.23 -9.26 -17.45
N PRO A 443 3.01 -10.35 -17.40
CA PRO A 443 4.48 -10.28 -17.33
C PRO A 443 5.13 -9.60 -18.54
N ASP A 444 4.45 -9.47 -19.68
CA ASP A 444 4.86 -8.69 -20.85
C ASP A 444 4.50 -7.19 -20.77
N GLY A 445 3.82 -6.77 -19.70
CA GLY A 445 3.37 -5.40 -19.51
C GLY A 445 2.14 -5.03 -20.33
N ASP A 446 1.56 -5.96 -21.11
CA ASP A 446 0.35 -5.71 -21.89
C ASP A 446 -0.87 -5.79 -20.99
N CYS A 447 -1.28 -4.63 -20.48
CA CYS A 447 -2.40 -4.46 -19.56
C CYS A 447 -3.37 -3.44 -20.17
N SER A 448 -4.65 -3.81 -20.29
CA SER A 448 -5.69 -2.91 -20.78
C SER A 448 -5.92 -1.75 -19.83
N LYS A 449 -6.56 -0.68 -20.32
CA LYS A 449 -6.88 0.51 -19.53
C LYS A 449 -7.80 0.16 -18.36
N GLU A 450 -8.77 -0.72 -18.58
CA GLU A 450 -9.76 -1.16 -17.61
C GLU A 450 -9.11 -2.00 -16.50
N GLU A 451 -8.25 -2.96 -16.88
CA GLU A 451 -7.47 -3.76 -15.93
C GLU A 451 -6.53 -2.88 -15.10
N MET A 452 -5.88 -1.91 -15.73
CA MET A 452 -5.02 -0.96 -15.04
C MET A 452 -5.78 -0.13 -14.00
N ALA A 453 -6.97 0.38 -14.35
CA ALA A 453 -7.82 1.12 -13.42
C ALA A 453 -8.20 0.27 -12.19
N GLU A 454 -8.49 -1.01 -12.42
CA GLU A 454 -8.84 -1.98 -11.39
C GLU A 454 -7.68 -2.23 -10.42
N TYR A 455 -6.46 -2.47 -10.94
CA TYR A 455 -5.27 -2.66 -10.12
C TYR A 455 -4.87 -1.40 -9.37
N LEU A 456 -5.03 -0.24 -9.99
CA LEU A 456 -4.76 1.06 -9.38
C LEU A 456 -5.72 1.34 -8.23
N ALA A 457 -7.01 1.05 -8.42
CA ALA A 457 -8.01 1.17 -7.37
C ALA A 457 -7.72 0.23 -6.20
N PHE A 458 -7.43 -1.04 -6.48
CA PHE A 458 -7.04 -2.01 -5.46
C PHE A 458 -5.79 -1.58 -4.67
N ALA A 459 -4.73 -1.14 -5.37
CA ALA A 459 -3.49 -0.69 -4.75
C ALA A 459 -3.70 0.56 -3.86
N LEU A 460 -4.50 1.52 -4.32
CA LEU A 460 -4.89 2.70 -3.53
C LEU A 460 -5.67 2.30 -2.28
N GLU A 461 -6.56 1.32 -2.38
CA GLU A 461 -7.29 0.78 -1.23
C GLU A 461 -6.35 0.21 -0.17
N MET A 462 -5.39 -0.61 -0.59
CA MET A 462 -4.43 -1.24 0.33
C MET A 462 -3.53 -0.20 1.01
N ARG A 463 -3.13 0.85 0.29
CA ARG A 463 -2.36 1.96 0.88
C ARG A 463 -3.23 2.84 1.78
N ARG A 464 -4.49 3.07 1.42
CA ARG A 464 -5.45 3.84 2.23
C ARG A 464 -5.61 3.24 3.62
N ARG A 465 -5.69 1.91 3.73
CA ARG A 465 -5.76 1.21 5.02
C ARG A 465 -4.60 1.55 5.95
N VAL A 466 -3.37 1.64 5.41
CA VAL A 466 -2.19 2.09 6.17
C VAL A 466 -2.40 3.53 6.66
N LYS A 467 -2.79 4.44 5.75
CA LYS A 467 -2.97 5.86 6.06
C LYS A 467 -4.09 6.12 7.05
N GLU A 468 -5.21 5.41 6.95
CA GLU A 468 -6.32 5.55 7.91
C GLU A 468 -5.90 5.14 9.32
N GLN A 469 -5.01 4.15 9.48
CA GLN A 469 -4.49 3.81 10.81
C GLN A 469 -3.55 4.90 11.32
N MET A 470 -2.71 5.47 10.45
CA MET A 470 -1.83 6.59 10.83
C MET A 470 -2.64 7.83 11.23
N CYS A 471 -3.72 8.15 10.52
CA CYS A 471 -4.68 9.20 10.89
C CYS A 471 -5.28 9.00 12.28
N LYS A 472 -5.50 7.75 12.70
CA LYS A 472 -6.01 7.47 14.05
C LYS A 472 -4.96 7.57 15.14
N ILE A 473 -3.73 7.14 14.85
CA ILE A 473 -2.60 7.20 15.78
C ILE A 473 -2.16 8.66 16.00
N ASN A 474 -2.07 9.43 14.93
CA ASN A 474 -1.64 10.82 14.95
C ASN A 474 -2.60 11.70 14.11
N PRO A 475 -3.80 12.03 14.64
CA PRO A 475 -4.82 12.81 13.92
C PRO A 475 -4.40 14.24 13.62
N SER A 476 -3.46 14.78 14.41
CA SER A 476 -2.81 16.05 14.08
C SER A 476 -2.08 15.94 12.75
N GLU A 477 -1.28 14.89 12.53
CA GLU A 477 -0.37 14.79 11.38
C GLU A 477 -1.01 14.42 10.06
N PHE A 478 -2.14 13.72 10.10
CA PHE A 478 -2.80 13.22 8.91
C PHE A 478 -4.28 13.58 8.94
N THR A 479 -4.65 14.67 8.25
CA THR A 479 -6.00 15.24 8.29
C THR A 479 -7.00 14.55 7.35
N THR A 480 -6.57 13.99 6.21
CA THR A 480 -7.41 13.13 5.36
C THR A 480 -6.57 12.12 4.55
N ALA A 481 -7.07 10.89 4.41
CA ALA A 481 -6.54 9.90 3.48
C ALA A 481 -7.23 10.02 2.11
N ASP A 482 -7.14 11.20 1.48
CA ASP A 482 -7.75 11.45 0.17
C ASP A 482 -6.84 10.92 -0.95
N LEU A 483 -6.88 9.60 -1.14
CA LEU A 483 -6.12 8.91 -2.19
C LEU A 483 -7.02 8.71 -3.41
N THR A 484 -6.73 9.44 -4.49
CA THR A 484 -7.51 9.44 -5.74
C THR A 484 -6.60 9.32 -6.97
N PHE A 485 -7.20 8.93 -8.09
CA PHE A 485 -6.58 9.01 -9.41
C PHE A 485 -7.59 9.48 -10.45
N LEU A 486 -7.08 10.00 -11.56
CA LEU A 486 -7.82 10.63 -12.65
C LEU A 486 -7.54 9.88 -13.94
N ASP A 487 -8.58 9.57 -14.70
CA ASP A 487 -8.47 9.14 -16.10
C ASP A 487 -8.18 10.34 -16.99
N LYS A 488 -7.09 10.27 -17.77
CA LYS A 488 -6.64 11.36 -18.64
C LYS A 488 -7.58 11.64 -19.81
N GLU A 489 -8.28 10.62 -20.30
CA GLU A 489 -9.13 10.72 -21.48
C GLU A 489 -10.52 11.21 -21.09
N THR A 490 -11.10 10.66 -20.01
CA THR A 490 -12.46 11.00 -19.60
C THR A 490 -12.53 12.13 -18.58
N GLY A 491 -11.43 12.43 -17.88
CA GLY A 491 -11.42 13.34 -16.74
C GLY A 491 -12.10 12.77 -15.49
N THR A 492 -12.47 11.48 -15.49
CA THR A 492 -13.14 10.85 -14.35
C THR A 492 -12.18 10.70 -13.17
N VAL A 493 -12.58 11.22 -12.01
CA VAL A 493 -11.84 11.05 -10.75
C VAL A 493 -12.35 9.82 -10.02
N TYR A 494 -11.46 8.88 -9.74
CA TYR A 494 -11.71 7.68 -8.96
C TYR A 494 -11.24 7.90 -7.52
N SER A 495 -12.17 7.74 -6.57
CA SER A 495 -11.89 7.72 -5.14
C SER A 495 -12.18 6.33 -4.59
N VAL A 496 -11.27 5.82 -3.77
CA VAL A 496 -11.35 4.45 -3.23
C VAL A 496 -11.53 4.52 -1.72
N SER A 497 -12.44 3.74 -1.16
CA SER A 497 -12.74 3.69 0.28
C SER A 497 -12.60 2.27 0.82
N CYS A 498 -12.18 2.11 2.07
CA CYS A 498 -12.12 0.82 2.76
C CYS A 498 -13.50 0.44 3.35
N GLU A 499 -13.86 -0.85 3.39
CA GLU A 499 -15.15 -1.31 3.95
C GLU A 499 -15.33 -0.91 5.41
N GLU A 500 -14.29 -1.10 6.22
CA GLU A 500 -14.27 -0.76 7.64
C GLU A 500 -14.45 0.75 7.89
N SER A 501 -14.11 1.56 6.89
CA SER A 501 -14.26 3.02 6.92
C SER A 501 -15.63 3.48 6.41
N ARG A 502 -16.40 2.58 5.78
CA ARG A 502 -17.82 2.82 5.44
C ARG A 502 -18.74 2.58 6.65
N GLN A 503 -18.39 1.65 7.54
CA GLN A 503 -19.26 1.23 8.65
C GLN A 503 -19.06 1.99 9.97
N SER A 504 -18.05 2.87 10.08
CA SER A 504 -17.96 3.86 11.17
C SER A 504 -19.09 4.91 11.11
N TYR A 505 -19.82 4.96 9.99
CA TYR A 505 -21.13 5.59 9.83
C TYR A 505 -22.16 4.52 9.43
N SER A 506 -22.77 3.85 10.41
CA SER A 506 -23.83 2.87 10.13
C SER A 506 -25.18 3.55 9.90
N TYR A 507 -25.79 3.29 8.74
CA TYR A 507 -27.13 2.67 8.69
C TYR A 507 -27.10 1.50 7.67
N PRO A 508 -27.92 0.45 7.87
CA PRO A 508 -27.65 -0.91 7.39
C PRO A 508 -28.09 -1.23 5.95
N SER A 509 -27.46 -2.29 5.45
CA SER A 509 -27.52 -3.10 4.21
C SER A 509 -28.89 -3.29 3.52
N SER A 510 -29.02 -3.67 2.24
CA SER A 510 -28.31 -4.75 1.54
C SER A 510 -28.33 -4.70 -0.01
N ASP A 511 -27.41 -5.52 -0.56
CA ASP A 511 -27.31 -6.17 -1.88
C ASP A 511 -26.43 -5.61 -3.01
N ASP A 512 -25.66 -6.56 -3.55
CA ASP A 512 -24.50 -6.54 -4.43
C ASP A 512 -24.68 -5.82 -5.77
N THR A 513 -23.72 -4.97 -6.11
CA THR A 513 -22.77 -5.13 -7.24
C THR A 513 -21.99 -3.83 -7.43
N SER A 514 -20.71 -3.96 -7.78
CA SER A 514 -19.78 -2.89 -8.09
C SER A 514 -20.38 -1.89 -9.08
N SER A 515 -20.78 -0.71 -8.58
CA SER A 515 -21.04 0.47 -9.40
C SER A 515 -20.46 1.69 -8.71
N VAL A 516 -19.72 2.46 -9.50
CA VAL A 516 -19.24 3.82 -9.19
C VAL A 516 -20.43 4.63 -8.68
N ARG A 517 -20.34 5.21 -7.47
CA ARG A 517 -21.34 6.17 -6.98
C ARG A 517 -20.70 7.52 -6.69
N GLU A 518 -21.16 8.51 -7.43
CA GLU A 518 -21.05 9.94 -7.13
C GLU A 518 -21.62 10.23 -5.73
N LYS A 519 -20.96 11.09 -4.95
CA LYS A 519 -21.47 11.51 -3.63
C LYS A 519 -22.60 12.53 -3.82
N SER A 520 -23.82 12.18 -3.43
CA SER A 520 -24.96 13.11 -3.33
C SER A 520 -25.11 13.67 -1.91
N PRO A 521 -25.65 14.90 -1.72
CA PRO A 521 -25.88 15.51 -0.42
C PRO A 521 -26.88 14.73 0.46
N LYS A 522 -26.70 14.77 1.79
CA LYS A 522 -27.59 14.09 2.75
C LYS A 522 -28.88 14.92 2.94
N VAL A 523 -30.01 14.38 2.47
CA VAL A 523 -31.33 14.98 2.70
C VAL A 523 -31.65 14.90 4.20
N VAL A 524 -31.95 16.06 4.78
CA VAL A 524 -32.51 16.21 6.13
C VAL A 524 -33.97 16.59 5.92
N ASN A 525 -34.87 16.09 6.75
CA ASN A 525 -36.28 16.49 6.76
C ASN A 525 -36.62 16.90 8.19
N GLU A 526 -36.10 18.05 8.60
CA GLU A 526 -36.28 18.63 9.93
C GLU A 526 -36.85 20.04 9.81
N HIS A 527 -37.69 20.43 10.77
CA HIS A 527 -38.26 21.77 10.87
C HIS A 527 -37.52 22.61 11.90
N PHE A 528 -37.17 23.84 11.54
CA PHE A 528 -36.55 24.79 12.46
C PHE A 528 -37.01 26.23 12.19
N GLN A 529 -37.70 26.85 13.15
CA GLN A 529 -38.09 28.27 13.15
C GLN A 529 -38.66 28.80 11.82
N GLY A 530 -39.63 28.09 11.22
CA GLY A 530 -40.27 28.51 9.96
C GLY A 530 -39.54 28.07 8.68
N TYR A 531 -38.48 27.27 8.82
CA TYR A 531 -37.69 26.69 7.73
C TYR A 531 -37.77 25.17 7.70
N ASP A 532 -37.85 24.63 6.48
CA ASP A 532 -37.69 23.21 6.19
C ASP A 532 -36.21 22.97 5.88
N LEU A 533 -35.46 22.35 6.79
CA LEU A 533 -34.06 21.99 6.59
C LEU A 533 -34.02 20.84 5.59
N GLN A 534 -33.46 21.04 4.39
CA GLN A 534 -33.53 20.08 3.29
C GLN A 534 -32.24 19.28 3.11
N THR A 535 -31.08 19.92 3.20
CA THR A 535 -29.80 19.26 2.90
C THR A 535 -28.75 19.76 3.86
N SER A 536 -28.09 18.84 4.55
CA SER A 536 -26.93 19.19 5.38
C SER A 536 -25.72 19.46 4.48
N LEU A 537 -25.06 20.59 4.73
CA LEU A 537 -23.92 21.07 3.94
C LEU A 537 -22.57 20.75 4.63
N ASP A 538 -22.58 20.10 5.80
CA ASP A 538 -21.36 19.84 6.59
C ASP A 538 -20.84 18.40 6.51
N GLY A 539 -19.51 18.30 6.44
CA GLY A 539 -18.72 17.06 6.53
C GLY A 539 -18.07 16.79 7.90
N GLY A 540 -18.49 17.49 8.96
CA GLY A 540 -18.03 17.28 10.34
C GLY A 540 -17.20 18.43 10.94
N GLY A 541 -17.84 19.28 11.76
CA GLY A 541 -17.19 20.19 12.72
C GLY A 541 -17.92 21.50 13.05
N MET A 542 -18.00 21.85 14.35
CA MET A 542 -18.30 23.16 15.00
C MET A 542 -19.74 23.74 14.99
N ALA A 543 -20.45 23.88 13.87
CA ALA A 543 -21.85 24.34 13.82
C ALA A 543 -22.57 23.64 12.66
N GLU A 544 -23.90 23.50 12.71
CA GLU A 544 -24.69 22.79 11.68
C GLU A 544 -25.16 23.77 10.59
N ALA A 545 -24.86 23.48 9.33
CA ALA A 545 -25.22 24.26 8.16
C ALA A 545 -26.13 23.47 7.20
N PHE A 546 -27.15 24.15 6.68
CA PHE A 546 -28.19 23.57 5.86
C PHE A 546 -28.55 24.45 4.67
N MET A 547 -28.85 23.81 3.54
CA MET A 547 -29.78 24.39 2.56
C MET A 547 -31.20 24.17 3.10
N ALA A 548 -31.95 25.24 3.25
CA ALA A 548 -33.30 25.21 3.81
C ALA A 548 -34.30 25.96 2.93
N LYS A 549 -35.60 25.65 3.05
CA LYS A 549 -36.68 26.40 2.40
C LYS A 549 -37.51 27.15 3.41
N ARG A 550 -37.72 28.45 3.18
CA ARG A 550 -38.63 29.29 3.97
C ARG A 550 -40.07 28.85 3.69
N ARG A 551 -40.81 28.46 4.72
CA ARG A 551 -42.17 27.90 4.54
C ARG A 551 -43.20 28.88 4.00
N SER A 552 -43.05 30.17 4.33
CA SER A 552 -44.00 31.21 3.92
C SER A 552 -43.89 31.58 2.44
N THR A 553 -42.71 31.45 1.84
CA THR A 553 -42.42 31.92 0.47
C THR A 553 -41.91 30.83 -0.47
N GLY A 554 -41.44 29.69 0.07
CA GLY A 554 -40.74 28.65 -0.70
C GLY A 554 -39.30 29.01 -1.09
N GLU A 555 -38.80 30.16 -0.65
CA GLU A 555 -37.46 30.67 -0.94
C GLU A 555 -36.37 29.76 -0.36
N THR A 556 -35.32 29.49 -1.14
CA THR A 556 -34.18 28.67 -0.71
C THR A 556 -33.12 29.56 -0.06
N VAL A 557 -32.68 29.17 1.13
CA VAL A 557 -31.78 29.94 1.99
C VAL A 557 -30.66 29.05 2.55
N PHE A 558 -29.58 29.68 3.00
CA PHE A 558 -28.55 29.04 3.81
C PHE A 558 -28.85 29.29 5.29
N LEU A 559 -28.88 28.24 6.10
CA LEU A 559 -29.14 28.32 7.54
C LEU A 559 -28.01 27.66 8.31
N LYS A 560 -27.35 28.42 9.21
CA LYS A 560 -26.29 27.91 10.09
C LYS A 560 -26.73 28.06 11.54
N ARG A 561 -26.68 26.99 12.33
CA ARG A 561 -27.11 26.96 13.75
C ARG A 561 -26.10 26.23 14.64
N ALA A 562 -26.04 26.62 15.91
CA ALA A 562 -25.28 25.94 16.96
C ALA A 562 -26.14 25.77 18.20
N ARG A 563 -25.83 24.75 19.02
CA ARG A 563 -26.51 24.55 20.30
C ARG A 563 -26.25 25.72 21.24
N ILE A 564 -27.27 26.17 21.96
CA ILE A 564 -27.18 27.34 22.86
C ILE A 564 -26.12 27.13 23.96
N ASN A 565 -26.05 25.92 24.50
CA ASN A 565 -25.06 25.52 25.51
C ASN A 565 -23.78 24.91 24.91
N GLY A 566 -23.61 25.01 23.59
CA GLY A 566 -22.45 24.48 22.87
C GLY A 566 -21.26 25.43 22.93
N GLN A 567 -20.05 24.86 22.85
CA GLN A 567 -18.79 25.61 22.84
C GLN A 567 -18.65 26.56 21.63
N HIS A 568 -19.49 26.39 20.60
CA HIS A 568 -19.40 27.09 19.32
C HIS A 568 -20.38 28.28 19.17
N ARG A 569 -21.29 28.50 20.12
CA ARG A 569 -22.28 29.60 20.06
C ARG A 569 -21.63 30.96 19.87
N LEU A 570 -20.63 31.29 20.68
CA LEU A 570 -19.96 32.59 20.63
C LEU A 570 -19.25 32.87 19.30
N ALA A 571 -18.78 31.82 18.61
CA ALA A 571 -18.17 31.97 17.29
C ALA A 571 -19.25 32.28 16.23
N LEU A 572 -20.37 31.57 16.29
CA LEU A 572 -21.52 31.79 15.42
C LEU A 572 -22.13 33.19 15.60
N GLU A 573 -22.30 33.66 16.84
CA GLU A 573 -22.80 35.01 17.15
C GLU A 573 -21.90 36.12 16.57
N ARG A 574 -20.57 35.92 16.62
CA ARG A 574 -19.62 36.87 16.03
C ARG A 574 -19.68 36.86 14.50
N GLU A 575 -19.82 35.69 13.89
CA GLU A 575 -20.00 35.55 12.44
C GLU A 575 -21.30 36.23 11.98
N MET A 576 -22.40 35.99 12.71
CA MET A 576 -23.70 36.63 12.50
C MET A 576 -23.61 38.16 12.54
N THR A 577 -22.94 38.71 13.57
CA THR A 577 -22.75 40.16 13.72
C THR A 577 -22.01 40.78 12.51
N VAL A 578 -21.09 40.04 11.90
CA VAL A 578 -20.35 40.50 10.71
C VAL A 578 -21.27 40.54 9.50
N TYR A 579 -22.06 39.48 9.26
CA TYR A 579 -23.06 39.46 8.19
C TYR A 579 -24.10 40.58 8.32
N GLU A 580 -24.58 40.86 9.53
CA GLU A 580 -25.51 41.96 9.80
C GLU A 580 -24.93 43.33 9.43
N LYS A 581 -23.71 43.62 9.88
CA LYS A 581 -23.02 44.89 9.59
C LYS A 581 -22.78 45.09 8.09
N LEU A 582 -22.33 44.04 7.41
CA LEU A 582 -22.05 44.08 5.96
C LEU A 582 -23.32 44.21 5.13
N SER A 583 -24.43 43.65 5.61
CA SER A 583 -25.74 43.82 4.97
C SER A 583 -26.28 45.24 5.13
N GLN A 584 -26.06 45.87 6.30
CA GLN A 584 -26.42 47.29 6.50
C GLN A 584 -25.62 48.25 5.62
N SER A 585 -24.37 47.90 5.26
CA SER A 585 -23.56 48.68 4.32
C SER A 585 -23.83 48.37 2.85
N ASN A 586 -24.81 47.52 2.53
CA ASN A 586 -25.12 47.05 1.17
C ASN A 586 -23.87 46.53 0.42
N SER A 587 -23.07 45.68 1.08
CA SER A 587 -21.91 45.05 0.45
C SER A 587 -22.33 44.23 -0.77
N ASP A 588 -21.72 44.49 -1.92
CA ASP A 588 -21.95 43.68 -3.12
C ASP A 588 -21.20 42.34 -3.06
N ALA A 589 -20.24 42.16 -2.16
CA ALA A 589 -19.32 41.02 -2.21
C ALA A 589 -19.60 39.90 -1.20
N VAL A 590 -20.68 40.02 -0.42
CA VAL A 590 -21.07 39.07 0.64
C VAL A 590 -22.55 38.72 0.49
N LEU A 591 -22.93 37.49 0.86
CA LEU A 591 -24.33 37.07 0.82
C LEU A 591 -25.15 37.83 1.87
N GLN A 592 -26.33 38.31 1.48
CA GLN A 592 -27.18 39.13 2.33
C GLN A 592 -27.67 38.34 3.55
N PHE A 593 -27.56 38.97 4.73
CA PHE A 593 -28.19 38.52 5.96
C PHE A 593 -29.71 38.70 5.87
N ILE A 594 -30.45 37.64 6.17
CA ILE A 594 -31.91 37.64 6.13
C ILE A 594 -32.47 37.86 7.52
N GLU A 595 -32.17 36.97 8.46
CA GLU A 595 -32.63 37.06 9.85
C GLU A 595 -31.84 36.16 10.81
N GLU A 596 -31.94 36.49 12.10
CA GLU A 596 -31.53 35.64 13.22
C GLU A 596 -32.65 34.64 13.55
N VAL A 597 -32.28 33.38 13.83
CA VAL A 597 -33.22 32.30 14.18
C VAL A 597 -32.82 31.62 15.49
N ARG A 598 -33.79 31.36 16.38
CA ARG A 598 -33.52 30.79 17.70
C ARG A 598 -34.70 30.00 18.26
N ASP A 599 -34.41 28.89 18.93
CA ASP A 599 -35.35 28.14 19.76
C ASP A 599 -34.74 27.83 21.15
N ASP A 600 -35.33 26.89 21.90
CA ASP A 600 -34.83 26.51 23.23
C ASP A 600 -33.47 25.79 23.19
N ASN A 601 -33.09 25.20 22.07
CA ASN A 601 -31.93 24.32 21.93
C ASN A 601 -30.82 24.92 21.05
N TYR A 602 -31.18 25.71 20.04
CA TYR A 602 -30.32 26.19 18.98
C TYR A 602 -30.46 27.69 18.75
N HIS A 603 -29.36 28.29 18.35
CA HIS A 603 -29.26 29.67 17.90
C HIS A 603 -28.51 29.69 16.58
N GLY A 604 -28.97 30.48 15.63
CA GLY A 604 -28.42 30.52 14.29
C GLY A 604 -28.83 31.75 13.50
N PHE A 605 -28.42 31.76 12.25
CA PHE A 605 -28.72 32.82 11.30
C PHE A 605 -29.05 32.26 9.91
N VAL A 606 -29.73 33.10 9.13
CA VAL A 606 -30.13 32.80 7.76
C VAL A 606 -29.54 33.83 6.81
N THR A 607 -28.92 33.37 5.73
CA THR A 607 -28.46 34.20 4.61
C THR A 607 -29.03 33.71 3.28
N GLN A 608 -28.81 34.48 2.22
CA GLN A 608 -29.06 34.01 0.86
C GLN A 608 -28.28 32.72 0.57
N PHE A 609 -28.92 31.77 -0.13
CA PHE A 609 -28.25 30.58 -0.63
C PHE A 609 -27.53 30.89 -1.95
N ALA A 610 -26.34 30.32 -2.14
CA ALA A 610 -25.57 30.43 -3.37
C ALA A 610 -25.63 29.12 -4.16
N GLU A 611 -26.46 29.09 -5.20
CA GLU A 611 -26.78 27.89 -5.99
C GLU A 611 -25.68 27.47 -6.98
N GLY A 612 -24.74 28.36 -7.29
CA GLY A 612 -23.72 28.16 -8.33
C GLY A 612 -22.46 27.43 -7.86
N GLY A 613 -22.42 26.92 -6.63
CA GLY A 613 -21.28 26.18 -6.07
C GLY A 613 -20.09 27.06 -5.68
N ASP A 614 -18.98 26.42 -5.31
CA ASP A 614 -17.74 27.09 -4.90
C ASP A 614 -16.72 27.23 -6.04
N LEU A 615 -15.81 28.19 -5.91
CA LEU A 615 -14.80 28.52 -6.92
C LEU A 615 -13.81 27.36 -7.15
N ALA A 616 -13.55 26.52 -6.14
CA ALA A 616 -12.69 25.35 -6.29
C ALA A 616 -13.32 24.33 -7.24
N SER A 617 -14.61 24.06 -7.04
CA SER A 617 -15.40 23.17 -7.91
C SER A 617 -15.54 23.76 -9.32
N TYR A 618 -15.76 25.08 -9.43
CA TYR A 618 -15.88 25.76 -10.73
C TYR A 618 -14.60 25.66 -11.59
N VAL A 619 -13.43 25.93 -11.01
CA VAL A 619 -12.14 25.79 -11.71
C VAL A 619 -11.85 24.33 -12.04
N ARG A 620 -12.28 23.38 -11.20
CA ARG A 620 -12.12 21.94 -11.47
C ARG A 620 -12.95 21.49 -12.67
N GLU A 621 -14.17 21.99 -12.78
CA GLU A 621 -15.10 21.61 -13.85
C GLU A 621 -14.77 22.29 -15.19
N ARG A 622 -14.35 23.56 -15.15
CA ARG A 622 -14.14 24.37 -16.37
C ARG A 622 -12.67 24.56 -16.76
N GLY A 623 -11.74 24.13 -15.92
CA GLY A 623 -10.32 24.43 -16.07
C GLY A 623 -9.96 25.81 -15.53
N VAL A 624 -8.72 26.23 -15.79
CA VAL A 624 -8.19 27.53 -15.36
C VAL A 624 -8.97 28.67 -16.01
N LEU A 625 -9.08 29.80 -15.31
CA LEU A 625 -9.90 30.91 -15.74
C LEU A 625 -9.13 31.86 -16.68
N PRO A 626 -9.78 32.39 -17.73
CA PRO A 626 -9.27 33.50 -18.52
C PRO A 626 -8.89 34.71 -17.66
N VAL A 627 -7.86 35.46 -18.06
CA VAL A 627 -7.28 36.55 -17.25
C VAL A 627 -8.28 37.67 -16.94
N ASP A 628 -9.25 37.93 -17.82
CA ASP A 628 -10.35 38.88 -17.62
C ASP A 628 -11.33 38.40 -16.55
N GLU A 629 -11.65 37.10 -16.55
CA GLU A 629 -12.47 36.49 -15.51
C GLU A 629 -11.74 36.48 -14.16
N VAL A 630 -10.45 36.15 -14.16
CA VAL A 630 -9.57 36.24 -12.97
C VAL A 630 -9.57 37.65 -12.40
N GLN A 631 -9.41 38.68 -13.24
CA GLN A 631 -9.42 40.07 -12.82
C GLN A 631 -10.76 40.48 -12.21
N ARG A 632 -11.87 40.15 -12.87
CA ARG A 632 -13.21 40.47 -12.38
C ARG A 632 -13.48 39.83 -11.02
N ILE A 633 -13.14 38.55 -10.86
CA ILE A 633 -13.29 37.83 -9.58
C ILE A 633 -12.36 38.43 -8.52
N GLY A 634 -11.10 38.65 -8.87
CA GLY A 634 -10.09 39.24 -7.99
C GLY A 634 -10.50 40.62 -7.47
N MET A 635 -11.04 41.49 -8.32
CA MET A 635 -11.53 42.82 -7.90
C MET A 635 -12.68 42.72 -6.90
N ARG A 636 -13.64 41.82 -7.15
CA ARG A 636 -14.79 41.61 -6.26
C ARG A 636 -14.36 41.10 -4.88
N ILE A 637 -13.47 40.12 -4.84
CA ILE A 637 -12.92 39.56 -3.60
C ILE A 637 -12.05 40.59 -2.86
N ALA A 638 -11.22 41.36 -3.56
CA ALA A 638 -10.42 42.41 -2.95
C ALA A 638 -11.29 43.52 -2.34
N SER A 639 -12.41 43.87 -2.97
CA SER A 639 -13.41 44.78 -2.39
C SER A 639 -14.00 44.22 -1.10
N ALA A 640 -14.36 42.93 -1.07
CA ALA A 640 -14.87 42.27 0.13
C ALA A 640 -13.86 42.35 1.30
N ILE A 641 -12.59 42.02 1.02
CA ILE A 641 -11.51 42.06 2.02
C ILE A 641 -11.33 43.47 2.57
N LYS A 642 -11.37 44.49 1.69
CA LYS A 642 -11.30 45.90 2.09
C LYS A 642 -12.44 46.28 3.05
N GLU A 643 -13.66 45.86 2.76
CA GLU A 643 -14.81 46.11 3.63
C GLU A 643 -14.65 45.42 4.99
N PHE A 644 -14.16 44.17 5.03
CA PHE A 644 -13.88 43.47 6.30
C PHE A 644 -12.84 44.22 7.12
N HIS A 645 -11.75 44.65 6.49
CA HIS A 645 -10.68 45.38 7.17
C HIS A 645 -11.18 46.72 7.72
N SER A 646 -12.12 47.40 7.05
CA SER A 646 -12.76 48.63 7.56
C SER A 646 -13.62 48.43 8.81
N LEU A 647 -14.10 47.20 9.02
CA LEU A 647 -14.87 46.77 10.19
C LEU A 647 -13.99 46.11 11.28
N ASP A 648 -12.65 46.16 11.14
CA ASP A 648 -11.68 45.47 12.01
C ASP A 648 -11.85 43.93 12.03
N VAL A 649 -12.30 43.38 10.90
CA VAL A 649 -12.47 41.94 10.67
C VAL A 649 -11.39 41.46 9.69
N ILE A 650 -10.68 40.40 10.06
CA ILE A 650 -9.68 39.74 9.21
C ILE A 650 -10.23 38.35 8.86
N HIS A 651 -10.22 37.98 7.58
CA HIS A 651 -10.87 36.77 7.08
C HIS A 651 -10.16 35.49 7.57
N ARG A 652 -8.83 35.43 7.49
CA ARG A 652 -7.95 34.35 8.01
C ARG A 652 -8.12 32.95 7.41
N ASP A 653 -9.16 32.68 6.62
CA ASP A 653 -9.37 31.41 5.92
C ASP A 653 -9.77 31.59 4.44
N LEU A 654 -9.21 32.59 3.76
CA LEU A 654 -9.52 32.84 2.36
C LEU A 654 -8.96 31.71 1.48
N LYS A 655 -9.88 31.00 0.80
CA LYS A 655 -9.59 29.86 -0.08
C LYS A 655 -10.71 29.70 -1.12
N PRO A 656 -10.51 28.96 -2.23
CA PRO A 656 -11.50 28.85 -3.28
C PRO A 656 -12.84 28.26 -2.82
N GLN A 657 -12.84 27.37 -1.82
CA GLN A 657 -14.06 26.78 -1.26
C GLN A 657 -14.95 27.80 -0.53
N ASN A 658 -14.38 28.92 -0.10
CA ASN A 658 -15.09 30.00 0.60
C ASN A 658 -15.53 31.11 -0.36
N VAL A 659 -15.41 30.90 -1.67
CA VAL A 659 -15.89 31.84 -2.69
C VAL A 659 -17.03 31.15 -3.44
N LEU A 660 -18.27 31.56 -3.16
CA LEU A 660 -19.47 30.93 -3.69
C LEU A 660 -20.07 31.73 -4.83
N ARG A 661 -20.74 31.06 -5.76
CA ARG A 661 -21.37 31.67 -6.92
C ARG A 661 -22.88 31.77 -6.76
N ARG A 662 -23.46 32.94 -7.07
CA ARG A 662 -24.90 33.19 -7.08
C ARG A 662 -25.26 34.16 -8.19
N ASN A 663 -26.30 33.87 -8.97
CA ASN A 663 -26.75 34.72 -10.09
C ASN A 663 -25.61 35.15 -11.05
N GLY A 664 -24.62 34.29 -11.28
CA GLY A 664 -23.48 34.57 -12.15
C GLY A 664 -22.31 35.33 -11.51
N GLU A 665 -22.49 35.83 -10.28
CA GLU A 665 -21.52 36.61 -9.51
C GLU A 665 -20.92 35.83 -8.34
N TRP A 666 -19.80 36.32 -7.80
CA TRP A 666 -19.01 35.63 -6.76
C TRP A 666 -19.06 36.34 -5.40
N TYR A 667 -19.18 35.58 -4.34
CA TYR A 667 -19.39 36.06 -2.98
C TYR A 667 -18.44 35.37 -2.01
N LEU A 668 -17.85 36.12 -1.10
CA LEU A 668 -16.96 35.60 -0.08
C LEU A 668 -17.76 35.21 1.17
N VAL A 669 -17.54 34.00 1.70
CA VAL A 669 -18.25 33.43 2.85
C VAL A 669 -17.28 32.85 3.89
N ASP A 670 -17.82 32.52 5.07
CA ASP A 670 -17.14 31.79 6.16
C ASP A 670 -15.86 32.48 6.66
N PHE A 671 -16.07 33.57 7.38
CA PHE A 671 -15.02 34.36 8.02
C PHE A 671 -14.40 33.55 9.18
N GLY A 672 -13.06 33.45 9.24
CA GLY A 672 -12.29 32.64 10.19
C GLY A 672 -12.33 33.09 11.67
N ILE A 673 -13.47 33.60 12.11
CA ILE A 673 -13.81 34.14 13.42
C ILE A 673 -13.86 33.05 14.50
N SER A 674 -13.99 31.78 14.09
CA SER A 674 -13.93 30.59 14.96
C SER A 674 -12.51 30.22 15.43
N LYS A 675 -11.46 30.80 14.82
CA LYS A 675 -10.06 30.52 15.19
C LYS A 675 -9.65 31.39 16.40
N ASN A 676 -9.59 30.77 17.58
CA ASN A 676 -9.26 31.39 18.88
C ASN A 676 -8.12 32.42 18.79
N ARG A 677 -8.39 33.68 19.15
CA ARG A 677 -7.43 34.81 19.13
C ARG A 677 -6.30 34.72 20.19
N SER A 678 -6.30 33.73 21.09
CA SER A 678 -5.51 33.80 22.34
C SER A 678 -4.66 32.57 22.67
N ARG A 679 -4.34 31.69 21.71
CA ARG A 679 -3.31 30.65 21.90
C ARG A 679 -2.26 30.71 20.79
N PRO A 680 -0.96 30.81 21.12
CA PRO A 680 0.08 30.63 20.13
C PRO A 680 -0.04 29.23 19.54
N ILE A 681 -0.16 29.16 18.21
CA ILE A 681 -0.15 27.91 17.46
C ILE A 681 1.31 27.44 17.48
N THR A 682 1.59 26.33 18.17
CA THR A 682 2.93 25.71 18.09
C THR A 682 3.02 24.85 16.82
N GLN A 683 4.23 24.54 16.33
CA GLN A 683 4.46 23.61 15.21
C GLN A 683 3.73 22.25 15.38
N LYS A 684 3.43 21.81 16.62
CA LYS A 684 2.63 20.61 16.92
C LYS A 684 1.11 20.80 16.85
N THR A 685 0.63 22.04 16.97
CA THR A 685 -0.81 22.40 16.86
C THR A 685 -1.19 22.80 15.43
N TYR A 686 -0.19 23.05 14.57
CA TYR A 686 -0.30 23.52 13.19
C TYR A 686 -1.11 22.59 12.26
N GLN A 687 -1.15 21.32 12.62
CA GLN A 687 -1.44 20.23 11.71
C GLN A 687 -2.97 20.01 11.53
N GLY A 688 -3.81 20.67 12.35
CA GLY A 688 -5.28 20.59 12.28
C GLY A 688 -6.06 21.89 12.03
N TYR A 689 -5.44 23.07 11.89
CA TYR A 689 -6.17 24.36 11.93
C TYR A 689 -5.98 25.30 10.71
N ALA A 690 -5.07 25.00 9.79
CA ALA A 690 -4.79 25.83 8.61
C ALA A 690 -5.14 25.10 7.30
N SER A 691 -5.83 25.81 6.39
CA SER A 691 -6.14 25.35 5.04
C SER A 691 -4.83 25.27 4.24
N HIS A 692 -4.27 24.07 4.14
CA HIS A 692 -2.95 23.80 3.54
C HIS A 692 -2.89 24.43 2.12
N GLY A 693 -1.93 25.35 1.91
CA GLY A 693 -1.66 26.01 0.63
C GLY A 693 -2.05 27.50 0.53
N TYR A 694 -2.93 28.03 1.39
CA TYR A 694 -3.41 29.43 1.29
C TYR A 694 -3.03 30.33 2.48
N SER A 695 -2.80 29.76 3.66
CA SER A 695 -2.49 30.53 4.86
C SER A 695 -1.10 31.19 4.80
N ALA A 696 -1.00 32.41 5.35
CA ALA A 696 0.24 33.17 5.38
C ALA A 696 1.21 32.61 6.43
N PRO A 697 2.54 32.65 6.19
CA PRO A 697 3.55 32.09 7.08
C PRO A 697 3.45 32.57 8.54
N GLU A 698 3.18 33.86 8.75
CA GLU A 698 3.11 34.45 10.08
C GLU A 698 1.89 33.96 10.89
N GLN A 699 0.88 33.38 10.23
CA GLN A 699 -0.25 32.75 10.93
C GLN A 699 0.19 31.49 11.69
N PHE A 700 1.41 31.00 11.46
CA PHE A 700 2.00 29.83 12.12
C PHE A 700 2.91 30.18 13.31
N ASP A 701 3.29 31.45 13.46
CA ASP A 701 4.22 31.92 14.50
C ASP A 701 3.51 32.34 15.80
N GLY A 702 2.19 32.13 15.89
CA GLY A 702 1.39 32.52 17.07
C GLY A 702 1.28 34.04 17.27
N VAL A 703 1.67 34.83 16.26
CA VAL A 703 1.54 36.29 16.23
C VAL A 703 0.09 36.66 15.91
N GLU A 704 -0.39 37.79 16.44
CA GLU A 704 -1.71 38.31 16.10
C GLU A 704 -1.83 38.53 14.58
N ALA A 705 -2.80 37.86 13.96
CA ALA A 705 -2.96 37.94 12.51
C ALA A 705 -3.28 39.38 12.10
N LYS A 706 -2.48 39.90 11.16
CA LYS A 706 -2.61 41.24 10.56
C LYS A 706 -3.43 41.17 9.26
N PRO A 707 -4.01 42.30 8.80
CA PRO A 707 -4.66 42.41 7.48
C PRO A 707 -3.82 41.86 6.31
N SER A 708 -2.48 41.91 6.42
CA SER A 708 -1.53 41.36 5.44
C SER A 708 -1.66 39.84 5.21
N ALA A 709 -2.26 39.09 6.14
CA ALA A 709 -2.49 37.65 5.98
C ALA A 709 -3.57 37.36 4.90
N ASP A 710 -4.63 38.17 4.86
CA ASP A 710 -5.66 38.04 3.82
C ASP A 710 -5.11 38.42 2.43
N VAL A 711 -4.18 39.38 2.37
CA VAL A 711 -3.48 39.75 1.12
C VAL A 711 -2.62 38.59 0.59
N TYR A 712 -1.96 37.85 1.47
CA TYR A 712 -1.21 36.65 1.07
C TYR A 712 -2.13 35.57 0.51
N ALA A 713 -3.20 35.25 1.24
CA ALA A 713 -4.19 34.27 0.81
C ALA A 713 -4.87 34.69 -0.51
N PHE A 714 -5.11 35.98 -0.70
CA PHE A 714 -5.60 36.55 -1.96
C PHE A 714 -4.62 36.29 -3.09
N GLY A 715 -3.33 36.54 -2.89
CA GLY A 715 -2.28 36.22 -3.86
C GLY A 715 -2.30 34.74 -4.27
N LYS A 716 -2.41 33.82 -3.31
CA LYS A 716 -2.51 32.37 -3.57
C LYS A 716 -3.80 32.00 -4.31
N LEU A 717 -4.91 32.67 -4.02
CA LEU A 717 -6.18 32.52 -4.73
C LEU A 717 -6.08 32.94 -6.21
N MET A 718 -5.36 34.03 -6.50
CA MET A 718 -5.11 34.46 -7.88
C MET A 718 -4.26 33.42 -8.65
N VAL A 719 -3.22 32.85 -8.03
CA VAL A 719 -2.44 31.74 -8.64
C VAL A 719 -3.33 30.55 -8.95
N PHE A 720 -4.21 30.18 -8.01
CA PHE A 720 -5.14 29.09 -8.19
C PHE A 720 -6.08 29.31 -9.38
N MET A 721 -6.67 30.50 -9.53
CA MET A 721 -7.56 30.76 -10.66
C MET A 721 -6.82 30.74 -12.01
N LEU A 722 -5.57 31.22 -12.05
CA LEU A 722 -4.76 31.26 -13.28
C LEU A 722 -4.18 29.89 -13.67
N THR A 723 -3.91 29.01 -12.70
CA THR A 723 -3.09 27.81 -12.93
C THR A 723 -3.73 26.50 -12.45
N GLY A 724 -4.82 26.57 -11.70
CA GLY A 724 -5.46 25.41 -11.06
C GLY A 724 -4.69 24.86 -9.87
N ASN A 725 -3.59 25.50 -9.48
CA ASN A 725 -2.69 25.07 -8.40
C ASN A 725 -2.18 26.32 -7.62
N THR A 726 -1.65 26.14 -6.42
CA THR A 726 -1.14 27.21 -5.57
C THR A 726 0.39 27.40 -5.66
N ASP A 727 1.13 26.38 -6.12
CA ASP A 727 2.60 26.34 -6.06
C ASP A 727 3.23 26.13 -7.45
N VAL A 728 2.90 27.00 -8.40
CA VAL A 728 3.37 26.95 -9.80
C VAL A 728 4.10 28.24 -10.17
N ASP A 729 5.15 28.13 -10.99
CA ASP A 729 5.88 29.30 -11.49
C ASP A 729 5.03 30.09 -12.50
N LEU A 730 4.86 31.38 -12.25
CA LEU A 730 4.02 32.31 -13.01
C LEU A 730 4.71 32.85 -14.27
N VAL A 731 5.68 32.11 -14.84
CA VAL A 731 6.42 32.53 -16.05
C VAL A 731 5.48 32.83 -17.21
N ALA A 732 4.36 32.09 -17.32
CA ALA A 732 3.34 32.30 -18.35
C ALA A 732 2.49 33.58 -18.16
N PHE A 733 2.57 34.24 -17.00
CA PHE A 733 1.73 35.40 -16.65
C PHE A 733 2.57 36.59 -16.13
N PRO A 734 3.45 37.19 -16.96
CA PRO A 734 4.42 38.21 -16.52
C PRO A 734 3.77 39.45 -15.90
N THR A 735 2.60 39.87 -16.39
CA THR A 735 1.85 41.03 -15.87
C THR A 735 1.26 40.77 -14.48
N TRP A 736 0.80 39.54 -14.23
CA TRP A 736 0.24 39.12 -12.94
C TRP A 736 1.33 38.77 -11.92
N ARG A 737 2.47 38.29 -12.40
CA ARG A 737 3.59 37.81 -11.59
C ARG A 737 4.05 38.85 -10.57
N GLN A 738 4.18 40.13 -10.97
CA GLN A 738 4.66 41.17 -10.05
C GLN A 738 3.65 41.50 -8.94
N LEU A 739 2.35 41.49 -9.24
CA LEU A 739 1.32 41.69 -8.22
C LEU A 739 1.31 40.50 -7.25
N ILE A 740 1.27 39.28 -7.78
CA ILE A 740 1.17 38.07 -6.98
C ILE A 740 2.41 37.90 -6.09
N LEU A 741 3.62 38.08 -6.61
CA LEU A 741 4.84 37.97 -5.80
C LEU A 741 4.88 38.95 -4.63
N ARG A 742 4.36 40.17 -4.83
CA ARG A 742 4.23 41.16 -3.74
C ARG A 742 3.19 40.73 -2.72
N CYS A 743 2.04 40.22 -3.16
CA CYS A 743 1.01 39.69 -2.26
C CYS A 743 1.51 38.48 -1.47
N THR A 744 2.27 37.57 -2.09
CA THR A 744 2.80 36.35 -1.47
C THR A 744 4.19 36.51 -0.87
N SER A 745 4.63 37.74 -0.54
CA SER A 745 5.90 37.94 0.16
C SER A 745 5.89 37.19 1.50
N GLN A 746 7.02 36.58 1.83
CA GLN A 746 7.21 35.93 3.12
C GLN A 746 7.25 36.94 4.27
N GLN A 747 7.63 38.20 3.99
CA GLN A 747 7.61 39.28 4.98
C GLN A 747 6.25 40.00 4.95
N PRO A 748 5.47 40.01 6.06
CA PRO A 748 4.13 40.62 6.07
C PRO A 748 4.13 42.12 5.75
N ASP A 749 5.15 42.85 6.19
CA ASP A 749 5.24 44.31 6.04
C ASP A 749 5.64 44.73 4.61
N GLU A 750 6.13 43.79 3.78
CA GLU A 750 6.42 44.02 2.35
C GLU A 750 5.18 43.84 1.46
N ARG A 751 4.10 43.27 1.99
CA ARG A 751 2.87 43.04 1.22
C ARG A 751 2.11 44.35 1.03
N PRO A 752 1.51 44.60 -0.15
CA PRO A 752 0.74 45.80 -0.39
C PRO A 752 -0.54 45.83 0.47
N SER A 753 -1.07 47.03 0.73
CA SER A 753 -2.43 47.14 1.27
C SER A 753 -3.46 46.63 0.26
N ILE A 754 -4.62 46.18 0.73
CA ILE A 754 -5.66 45.69 -0.17
C ILE A 754 -6.17 46.77 -1.12
N ASP A 755 -6.16 48.06 -0.72
CA ASP A 755 -6.43 49.19 -1.60
C ASP A 755 -5.44 49.29 -2.77
N ARG A 756 -4.15 49.06 -2.49
CA ARG A 756 -3.13 49.05 -3.53
C ARG A 756 -3.29 47.84 -4.45
N VAL A 757 -3.63 46.67 -3.90
CA VAL A 757 -3.95 45.48 -4.70
C VAL A 757 -5.11 45.75 -5.65
N LEU A 758 -6.18 46.39 -5.17
CA LEU A 758 -7.34 46.71 -6.01
C LEU A 758 -6.99 47.68 -7.15
N ASN A 759 -6.19 48.73 -6.86
CA ASN A 759 -5.71 49.66 -7.89
C ASN A 759 -4.79 48.96 -8.90
N ASP A 760 -3.89 48.09 -8.42
CA ASP A 760 -2.99 47.32 -9.28
C ASP A 760 -3.77 46.36 -10.18
N LEU A 761 -4.85 45.72 -9.67
CA LEU A 761 -5.75 44.89 -10.48
C LEU A 761 -6.43 45.68 -11.59
N ILE A 762 -6.94 46.88 -11.30
CA ILE A 762 -7.59 47.76 -12.29
C ILE A 762 -6.59 48.18 -13.39
N ALA A 763 -5.31 48.33 -13.04
CA ALA A 763 -4.27 48.75 -13.96
C ALA A 763 -3.75 47.60 -14.87
N ILE A 764 -4.13 46.33 -14.63
CA ILE A 764 -3.74 45.21 -15.49
C ILE A 764 -4.52 45.30 -16.81
N PRO A 765 -3.83 45.36 -17.98
CA PRO A 765 -4.51 45.33 -19.27
C PRO A 765 -5.22 43.99 -19.49
N THR A 766 -6.48 44.00 -19.91
CA THR A 766 -7.27 42.80 -20.26
C THR A 766 -7.01 42.30 -21.66
#